data_AF-A0A4Y4JZB4-F1
#
_entry.id   AF-A0A4Y4JZB4-F1
#
_cell.length_a   1.000
_cell.length_b   1.000
_cell.length_c   1.000
_cell.angle_alpha   90.00
_cell.angle_beta   90.00
_cell.angle_gamma   90.00
#
_symmetry.space_group_name_H-M   'P 1'
#
loop_
_entity.id
_entity.type
_entity.pdbx_description
1 polymer ?
#
loop_
_entity_poly.entity_id
_entity_poly.type
_entity_poly.pdbx_seq_one_letter_code
_entity_poly.pdbx_strand_id
1 'polypeptide(L)'
;MGVALAAAAALIALPATQSPVAAAAGTPLSQGRTAASPSGQSAGVAAACGTGNAALGRPASASSTENAGTPASAAFDGDPGTRWSSAFSDPQWVQVDLGSVQNLCKVDLTWETAYAKEFQIQASANGQSWTTVKSVTGATGGTASYDVSGSGRYLRVYGTVRSTGYGYSLWEVAVHTESSGGGTPPVQGGGDLGPNVIVVDPSTPNLQQKFDQVFAQQESNQFGSGRYQFLLKPGTYNGINAQIGFYTSISGLGLNPDDTQINGDVTVDAGWFNGNATQNFWRSAENLAIRPSHGDDRWAVAQAAPFRRIHVQGGLNLAPNGYGWASGGYIADSKIDGTVGPYSQQQWYTRDSSVGGWTNGVWNMTFTGVQGAPATDFATGSYTTLDTTPVSREKPFLYLDGSTYKVFVPAKRTNARGVSWPANAGTSLPLDQFYVVKPGATAATINQALSQGLNLLFTPGVYHLDRTIDVTRANTVVLGLGLATLVPDNGVDAMHVADIDGVRLAGFLIDAGTVNSDTLLRVGQPGSSADHSANPTTVQDVFVRIGGAGPGLVTNSVVVNSNNVVIDHTWLWRADHGSGVGWNTNRADYGLWVNGNDVLATGLFVEHYNKYDVYWNGERGRTIFFQNEKAYDVPNAAAITHDGIVGYAAYKVADTVNTHEAWGLGSYCNFTADPTIVQAHGFQVPVKSGVKLHDILVISLGGQGQYAHVVNNTGAPTSGTSTVPSKVVQFP
;
A
#
# COMPACT_ATOMS: atom_id res chain seq x y z
N MET A 1 5.96 38.61 -4.62
CA MET A 1 6.42 39.59 -3.62
C MET A 1 6.30 38.96 -2.24
N GLY A 2 7.45 38.73 -1.57
CA GLY A 2 7.65 38.55 -0.11
C GLY A 2 7.00 37.34 0.59
N VAL A 3 7.58 36.67 1.59
CA VAL A 3 8.84 36.78 2.35
C VAL A 3 9.09 35.41 2.99
N ALA A 4 10.32 34.87 2.92
CA ALA A 4 10.75 33.68 3.65
C ALA A 4 11.42 34.08 4.98
N LEU A 5 11.07 33.41 6.09
CA LEU A 5 11.76 33.52 7.38
C LEU A 5 12.67 32.30 7.58
N ALA A 6 13.96 32.56 7.74
CA ALA A 6 14.99 31.58 8.10
C ALA A 6 15.21 31.56 9.63
N ALA A 7 15.40 30.37 10.21
CA ALA A 7 15.89 30.21 11.58
C ALA A 7 17.01 29.16 11.59
N ALA A 8 18.17 29.58 12.11
CA ALA A 8 19.38 28.79 12.27
C ALA A 8 19.39 28.05 13.61
N ALA A 9 19.95 26.84 13.65
CA ALA A 9 20.39 26.19 14.89
C ALA A 9 21.62 25.31 14.63
N ALA A 10 22.57 25.40 15.55
CA ALA A 10 23.97 25.03 15.41
C ALA A 10 24.28 23.56 15.75
N LEU A 11 25.37 23.07 15.13
CA LEU A 11 26.06 21.81 15.38
C LEU A 11 26.61 21.69 16.80
N ILE A 12 26.50 20.50 17.39
CA ILE A 12 27.46 19.96 18.36
C ILE A 12 27.77 18.51 17.96
N ALA A 13 29.03 18.22 17.68
CA ALA A 13 29.59 16.90 17.44
C ALA A 13 30.54 16.54 18.59
N LEU A 14 30.61 15.25 18.98
CA LEU A 14 31.71 14.58 19.72
C LEU A 14 31.50 13.04 19.61
N PRO A 15 32.52 12.18 19.83
CA PRO A 15 32.98 11.24 18.81
C PRO A 15 32.83 9.75 19.15
N ALA A 16 33.05 8.92 18.12
CA ALA A 16 33.08 7.47 18.12
C ALA A 16 34.26 6.87 18.90
N THR A 17 34.04 5.72 19.57
CA THR A 17 35.08 4.72 19.86
C THR A 17 34.48 3.31 19.86
N GLN A 18 35.02 2.41 19.05
CA GLN A 18 35.07 0.94 19.15
C GLN A 18 35.94 0.48 17.96
N SER A 19 36.99 -0.32 18.11
CA SER A 19 37.15 -1.73 18.54
C SER A 19 38.70 -1.99 18.65
N PRO A 20 39.30 -3.22 18.74
CA PRO A 20 38.79 -4.60 18.65
C PRO A 20 39.46 -5.61 19.63
N VAL A 21 39.16 -6.92 19.50
CA VAL A 21 40.14 -8.05 19.32
C VAL A 21 39.56 -9.44 19.70
N ALA A 22 39.57 -10.35 18.70
CA ALA A 22 39.87 -11.81 18.65
C ALA A 22 39.24 -12.84 19.63
N ALA A 23 38.54 -13.88 19.13
CA ALA A 23 39.00 -15.26 18.79
C ALA A 23 39.00 -16.24 20.01
N ALA A 24 38.70 -17.54 19.98
CA ALA A 24 38.54 -18.59 18.98
C ALA A 24 37.88 -19.86 19.61
N ALA A 25 37.74 -20.91 18.78
CA ALA A 25 37.57 -22.36 19.06
C ALA A 25 36.13 -22.86 19.37
N GLY A 26 35.57 -23.93 18.79
CA GLY A 26 36.07 -24.99 17.91
C GLY A 26 36.11 -26.34 18.64
N THR A 27 35.19 -27.27 18.34
CA THR A 27 35.40 -28.74 18.18
C THR A 27 34.06 -29.51 17.96
N PRO A 28 34.08 -30.74 17.38
CA PRO A 28 33.02 -31.29 16.53
C PRO A 28 32.52 -32.72 16.94
N LEU A 29 31.69 -33.33 16.05
CA LEU A 29 31.33 -34.77 15.90
C LEU A 29 30.29 -35.35 16.89
N SER A 30 29.37 -36.28 16.58
CA SER A 30 28.88 -36.95 15.36
C SER A 30 27.68 -37.86 15.73
N GLN A 31 27.05 -38.48 14.71
CA GLN A 31 26.11 -39.63 14.71
C GLN A 31 24.64 -39.30 15.09
N GLY A 32 23.62 -39.59 14.29
CA GLY A 32 23.45 -40.61 13.25
C GLY A 32 22.66 -41.79 13.81
N ARG A 33 21.32 -41.71 13.84
CA ARG A 33 20.41 -42.87 13.95
C ARG A 33 19.12 -42.67 13.16
N THR A 34 18.78 -43.73 12.46
CA THR A 34 17.70 -43.93 11.50
C THR A 34 16.31 -44.12 12.13
N ALA A 35 15.31 -43.74 11.31
CA ALA A 35 13.88 -44.06 11.30
C ALA A 35 13.28 -45.05 12.32
N ALA A 36 12.16 -44.62 12.93
CA ALA A 36 10.97 -45.44 13.15
C ALA A 36 9.74 -44.52 13.32
N SER A 37 8.74 -44.65 12.44
CA SER A 37 7.39 -44.15 12.70
C SER A 37 6.68 -45.08 13.68
N PRO A 38 5.97 -44.53 14.67
CA PRO A 38 4.78 -45.16 15.20
C PRO A 38 3.55 -44.29 14.87
N SER A 39 2.59 -44.92 14.20
CA SER A 39 1.18 -44.51 14.24
C SER A 39 0.73 -44.47 15.70
N GLY A 40 0.52 -43.27 16.24
CA GLY A 40 0.02 -43.04 17.59
C GLY A 40 -1.13 -42.03 17.54
N GLN A 41 -2.29 -42.46 18.01
CA GLN A 41 -3.48 -41.63 18.20
C GLN A 41 -3.12 -40.35 18.99
N SER A 42 -3.65 -39.22 18.54
CA SER A 42 -3.62 -37.95 19.28
C SER A 42 -4.38 -38.12 20.60
N ALA A 43 -3.66 -38.44 21.66
CA ALA A 43 -4.11 -38.13 23.01
C ALA A 43 -3.98 -36.62 23.17
N GLY A 44 -5.10 -35.93 23.36
CA GLY A 44 -5.13 -34.49 23.61
C GLY A 44 -4.24 -34.16 24.80
N VAL A 45 -3.19 -33.39 24.56
CA VAL A 45 -2.42 -32.76 25.64
C VAL A 45 -3.37 -31.78 26.32
N ALA A 46 -3.71 -32.03 27.58
CA ALA A 46 -4.46 -31.06 28.38
C ALA A 46 -3.69 -29.74 28.38
N ALA A 47 -4.37 -28.64 28.01
CA ALA A 47 -3.79 -27.31 27.98
C ALA A 47 -3.23 -26.97 29.39
N ALA A 48 -1.95 -26.63 29.47
CA ALA A 48 -1.35 -26.21 30.73
C ALA A 48 -1.79 -24.78 31.07
N CYS A 49 -1.83 -24.40 32.34
CA CYS A 49 -2.14 -23.02 32.73
C CYS A 49 -0.93 -22.12 32.41
N GLY A 50 -1.14 -21.05 31.62
CA GLY A 50 -0.08 -20.13 31.23
C GLY A 50 0.44 -19.30 32.42
N THR A 51 1.70 -18.86 32.36
CA THR A 51 2.33 -18.05 33.42
C THR A 51 2.15 -16.54 33.26
N GLY A 52 1.71 -16.07 32.09
CA GLY A 52 1.48 -14.65 31.83
C GLY A 52 0.22 -14.09 32.52
N ASN A 53 0.25 -12.81 32.88
CA ASN A 53 -0.91 -12.07 33.37
C ASN A 53 -1.67 -11.43 32.19
N ALA A 54 -2.79 -12.02 31.79
CA ALA A 54 -3.64 -11.54 30.70
C ALA A 54 -4.37 -10.22 31.01
N ALA A 55 -4.46 -9.84 32.29
CA ALA A 55 -5.12 -8.63 32.76
C ALA A 55 -4.19 -7.41 32.82
N LEU A 56 -2.87 -7.59 32.69
CA LEU A 56 -1.89 -6.51 32.82
C LEU A 56 -2.13 -5.38 31.79
N GLY A 57 -2.29 -4.16 32.29
CA GLY A 57 -2.50 -2.94 31.49
C GLY A 57 -3.86 -2.86 30.78
N ARG A 58 -4.81 -3.74 31.12
CA ARG A 58 -6.11 -3.81 30.46
C ARG A 58 -7.11 -2.79 31.02
N PRO A 59 -8.09 -2.33 30.22
CA PRO A 59 -9.16 -1.46 30.70
C PRO A 59 -9.93 -2.10 31.87
N ALA A 60 -10.11 -1.33 32.94
CA ALA A 60 -10.74 -1.79 34.17
C ALA A 60 -11.83 -0.85 34.66
N SER A 61 -12.81 -1.40 35.38
CA SER A 61 -13.86 -0.64 36.06
C SER A 61 -14.22 -1.29 37.39
N ALA A 62 -14.90 -0.55 38.27
CA ALA A 62 -15.32 -1.02 39.58
C ALA A 62 -16.70 -0.48 39.95
N SER A 63 -17.35 -1.11 40.92
CA SER A 63 -18.62 -0.60 41.49
C SER A 63 -18.45 0.73 42.20
N SER A 64 -17.29 0.97 42.79
CA SER A 64 -16.93 2.23 43.44
C SER A 64 -15.42 2.34 43.62
N THR A 65 -14.97 3.53 44.02
CA THR A 65 -13.60 3.82 44.44
C THR A 65 -13.64 4.60 45.75
N GLU A 66 -12.73 4.33 46.69
CA GLU A 66 -12.61 5.08 47.96
C GLU A 66 -12.32 6.56 47.70
N ASN A 67 -11.42 6.85 46.75
CA ASN A 67 -11.08 8.18 46.27
C ASN A 67 -10.32 8.11 44.93
N ALA A 68 -9.98 9.26 44.34
CA ALA A 68 -9.31 9.35 43.04
C ALA A 68 -7.91 8.69 42.98
N GLY A 69 -7.23 8.50 44.12
CA GLY A 69 -5.92 7.87 44.20
C GLY A 69 -5.95 6.33 44.26
N THR A 70 -7.14 5.71 44.24
CA THR A 70 -7.31 4.26 44.30
C THR A 70 -8.23 3.71 43.18
N PRO A 71 -7.93 4.04 41.90
CA PRO A 71 -8.79 3.69 40.78
C PRO A 71 -8.80 2.19 40.49
N ALA A 72 -9.79 1.71 39.75
CA ALA A 72 -9.88 0.30 39.33
C ALA A 72 -8.66 -0.18 38.53
N SER A 73 -8.06 0.70 37.72
CA SER A 73 -6.87 0.40 36.92
C SER A 73 -5.65 0.01 37.76
N ALA A 74 -5.58 0.50 39.00
CA ALA A 74 -4.48 0.23 39.92
C ALA A 74 -4.50 -1.18 40.52
N ALA A 75 -5.45 -2.04 40.13
CA ALA A 75 -5.41 -3.46 40.45
C ALA A 75 -4.91 -4.33 39.28
N PHE A 76 -4.51 -3.70 38.15
CA PHE A 76 -4.13 -4.40 36.92
C PHE A 76 -2.94 -3.72 36.22
N ASP A 77 -2.18 -2.87 36.91
CA ASP A 77 -1.07 -2.12 36.33
C ASP A 77 0.30 -2.79 36.57
N GLY A 78 0.35 -3.82 37.43
CA GLY A 78 1.57 -4.54 37.79
C GLY A 78 2.50 -3.76 38.71
N ASP A 79 2.06 -2.64 39.27
CA ASP A 79 2.83 -1.85 40.24
C ASP A 79 2.43 -2.23 41.68
N PRO A 80 3.33 -2.84 42.48
CA PRO A 80 3.01 -3.22 43.86
C PRO A 80 2.79 -2.02 44.81
N GLY A 81 3.01 -0.79 44.35
CA GLY A 81 2.79 0.44 45.10
C GLY A 81 1.42 1.10 44.92
N THR A 82 0.60 0.64 43.98
CA THR A 82 -0.73 1.20 43.66
C THR A 82 -1.83 0.18 43.96
N ARG A 83 -3.04 0.64 44.33
CA ARG A 83 -4.16 -0.25 44.67
C ARG A 83 -5.50 0.28 44.22
N TRP A 84 -6.42 -0.61 43.88
CA TRP A 84 -7.85 -0.29 43.92
C TRP A 84 -8.37 -0.37 45.36
N SER A 85 -9.28 0.53 45.72
CA SER A 85 -10.00 0.50 47.00
C SER A 85 -11.46 0.85 46.79
N SER A 86 -12.39 0.12 47.42
CA SER A 86 -13.83 0.37 47.28
C SER A 86 -14.40 1.31 48.35
N ALA A 87 -15.66 1.73 48.16
CA ALA A 87 -16.50 2.25 49.24
C ALA A 87 -16.72 1.20 50.34
N PHE A 88 -17.05 1.65 51.55
CA PHE A 88 -17.05 0.82 52.77
C PHE A 88 -18.41 0.13 52.97
N SER A 89 -18.87 -0.57 51.94
CA SER A 89 -20.14 -1.30 51.91
C SER A 89 -20.00 -2.64 51.19
N ASP A 90 -20.96 -3.51 51.41
CA ASP A 90 -21.05 -4.83 50.78
C ASP A 90 -22.35 -4.92 49.96
N PRO A 91 -22.32 -5.48 48.73
CA PRO A 91 -21.16 -5.98 47.98
C PRO A 91 -20.42 -4.89 47.18
N GLN A 92 -19.18 -5.16 46.78
CA GLN A 92 -18.40 -4.34 45.82
C GLN A 92 -17.65 -5.23 44.83
N TRP A 93 -17.25 -4.67 43.70
CA TRP A 93 -16.50 -5.41 42.68
C TRP A 93 -15.49 -4.54 41.93
N VAL A 94 -14.46 -5.19 41.42
CA VAL A 94 -13.51 -4.67 40.43
C VAL A 94 -13.42 -5.66 39.27
N GLN A 95 -13.36 -5.15 38.04
CA GLN A 95 -13.36 -5.95 36.82
C GLN A 95 -12.37 -5.44 35.77
N VAL A 96 -12.01 -6.34 34.85
CA VAL A 96 -11.12 -6.08 33.71
C VAL A 96 -11.71 -6.58 32.39
N ASP A 97 -11.44 -5.88 31.29
CA ASP A 97 -11.70 -6.32 29.91
C ASP A 97 -10.43 -6.94 29.29
N LEU A 98 -10.42 -8.27 29.13
CA LEU A 98 -9.31 -9.02 28.53
C LEU A 98 -9.19 -8.83 27.00
N GLY A 99 -10.13 -8.09 26.38
CA GLY A 99 -10.17 -7.77 24.96
C GLY A 99 -10.90 -8.79 24.08
N SER A 100 -10.92 -10.07 24.49
CA SER A 100 -11.66 -11.15 23.83
C SER A 100 -11.96 -12.27 24.82
N VAL A 101 -12.83 -13.22 24.47
CA VAL A 101 -13.15 -14.37 25.34
C VAL A 101 -11.91 -15.26 25.51
N GLN A 102 -11.45 -15.45 26.74
CA GLN A 102 -10.31 -16.26 27.12
C GLN A 102 -10.74 -17.47 27.96
N ASN A 103 -10.05 -18.61 27.81
CA ASN A 103 -10.18 -19.74 28.75
C ASN A 103 -9.34 -19.45 29.99
N LEU A 104 -9.97 -19.40 31.15
CA LEU A 104 -9.36 -19.05 32.42
C LEU A 104 -8.95 -20.32 33.16
N CYS A 105 -7.73 -20.33 33.71
CA CYS A 105 -7.23 -21.46 34.49
C CYS A 105 -6.84 -21.07 35.92
N LYS A 106 -6.38 -19.84 36.14
CA LYS A 106 -5.96 -19.39 37.48
C LYS A 106 -6.12 -17.87 37.61
N VAL A 107 -6.42 -17.41 38.82
CA VAL A 107 -6.42 -15.98 39.19
C VAL A 107 -5.60 -15.82 40.46
N ASP A 108 -4.58 -14.97 40.41
CA ASP A 108 -3.79 -14.59 41.57
C ASP A 108 -4.28 -13.23 42.08
N LEU A 109 -4.61 -13.15 43.38
CA LEU A 109 -5.07 -11.94 44.04
C LEU A 109 -4.04 -11.52 45.09
N THR A 110 -3.63 -10.25 45.05
CA THR A 110 -2.79 -9.65 46.08
C THR A 110 -3.61 -8.61 46.83
N TRP A 111 -4.14 -8.99 47.99
CA TRP A 111 -4.95 -8.11 48.83
C TRP A 111 -4.09 -7.17 49.68
N GLU A 112 -4.64 -6.00 49.99
CA GLU A 112 -4.19 -5.16 51.10
C GLU A 112 -4.73 -5.73 52.45
N THR A 113 -4.38 -5.11 53.58
CA THR A 113 -4.99 -5.37 54.90
C THR A 113 -6.53 -5.37 54.85
N ALA A 114 -7.15 -4.51 54.04
CA ALA A 114 -8.58 -4.44 53.84
C ALA A 114 -9.06 -5.42 52.73
N TYR A 115 -9.17 -6.70 53.08
CA TYR A 115 -9.51 -7.78 52.12
C TYR A 115 -10.95 -8.30 52.22
N ALA A 116 -11.37 -9.05 51.19
CA ALA A 116 -12.63 -9.79 51.19
C ALA A 116 -12.52 -11.11 51.96
N LYS A 117 -13.28 -11.27 53.04
CA LYS A 117 -13.41 -12.55 53.75
C LYS A 117 -14.24 -13.56 52.96
N GLU A 118 -15.25 -13.07 52.23
CA GLU A 118 -16.04 -13.86 51.28
C GLU A 118 -16.16 -13.10 49.95
N PHE A 119 -15.94 -13.81 48.85
CA PHE A 119 -16.04 -13.25 47.50
C PHE A 119 -16.25 -14.32 46.44
N GLN A 120 -16.61 -13.87 45.24
CA GLN A 120 -16.70 -14.68 44.04
C GLN A 120 -15.79 -14.14 42.95
N ILE A 121 -15.15 -15.04 42.21
CA ILE A 121 -14.53 -14.70 40.93
C ILE A 121 -15.55 -15.07 39.85
N GLN A 122 -15.87 -14.12 38.99
CA GLN A 122 -16.88 -14.29 37.96
C GLN A 122 -16.34 -13.91 36.58
N ALA A 123 -16.82 -14.60 35.56
CA ALA A 123 -16.47 -14.38 34.16
C ALA A 123 -17.72 -14.01 33.34
N SER A 124 -17.53 -13.20 32.29
CA SER A 124 -18.61 -12.79 31.39
C SER A 124 -18.10 -12.63 29.96
N ALA A 125 -18.90 -12.98 28.96
CA ALA A 125 -18.60 -12.70 27.56
C ALA A 125 -18.94 -11.25 27.14
N ASN A 126 -19.87 -10.60 27.86
CA ASN A 126 -20.50 -9.33 27.45
C ASN A 126 -20.46 -8.22 28.51
N GLY A 127 -19.93 -8.50 29.70
CA GLY A 127 -19.83 -7.57 30.82
C GLY A 127 -21.15 -7.35 31.58
N GLN A 128 -22.24 -8.02 31.19
CA GLN A 128 -23.58 -7.85 31.76
C GLN A 128 -24.07 -9.13 32.46
N SER A 129 -23.91 -10.28 31.81
CA SER A 129 -24.31 -11.59 32.32
C SER A 129 -23.09 -12.31 32.90
N TRP A 130 -23.12 -12.64 34.18
CA TRP A 130 -21.96 -13.14 34.91
C TRP A 130 -22.16 -14.59 35.37
N THR A 131 -21.12 -15.40 35.18
CA THR A 131 -21.04 -16.77 35.68
C THR A 131 -19.95 -16.85 36.74
N THR A 132 -20.26 -17.41 37.91
CA THR A 132 -19.27 -17.63 38.97
C THR A 132 -18.35 -18.80 38.59
N VAL A 133 -17.05 -18.51 38.50
CA VAL A 133 -15.99 -19.51 38.23
C VAL A 133 -15.26 -19.93 39.51
N LYS A 134 -15.39 -19.16 40.59
CA LYS A 134 -14.91 -19.52 41.93
C LYS A 134 -15.73 -18.84 43.02
N SER A 135 -16.04 -19.56 44.09
CA SER A 135 -16.54 -18.99 45.35
C SER A 135 -15.52 -19.25 46.45
N VAL A 136 -15.22 -18.22 47.24
CA VAL A 136 -14.25 -18.28 48.33
C VAL A 136 -14.93 -17.78 49.60
N THR A 137 -14.85 -18.59 50.67
CA THR A 137 -15.32 -18.22 52.00
C THR A 137 -14.18 -18.38 53.01
N GLY A 138 -14.15 -17.51 54.03
CA GLY A 138 -13.12 -17.57 55.07
C GLY A 138 -11.70 -17.29 54.57
N ALA A 139 -11.54 -16.43 53.55
CA ALA A 139 -10.22 -15.98 53.11
C ALA A 139 -9.48 -15.26 54.24
N THR A 140 -8.15 -15.25 54.19
CA THR A 140 -7.26 -14.67 55.22
C THR A 140 -6.51 -13.43 54.75
N GLY A 141 -6.80 -12.93 53.54
CA GLY A 141 -6.07 -11.81 52.91
C GLY A 141 -4.70 -12.21 52.37
N GLY A 142 -3.87 -11.22 52.08
CA GLY A 142 -2.53 -11.41 51.48
C GLY A 142 -2.57 -11.85 50.02
N THR A 143 -1.49 -12.46 49.54
CA THR A 143 -1.41 -13.04 48.19
C THR A 143 -1.95 -14.46 48.18
N ALA A 144 -2.91 -14.74 47.30
CA ALA A 144 -3.50 -16.06 47.14
C ALA A 144 -3.81 -16.37 45.68
N SER A 145 -3.58 -17.62 45.29
CA SER A 145 -3.90 -18.15 43.96
C SER A 145 -5.16 -18.99 44.00
N TYR A 146 -6.01 -18.81 42.99
CA TYR A 146 -7.26 -19.56 42.86
C TYR A 146 -7.31 -20.21 41.48
N ASP A 147 -7.27 -21.54 41.45
CA ASP A 147 -7.60 -22.27 40.23
C ASP A 147 -9.07 -22.04 39.90
N VAL A 148 -9.30 -21.68 38.63
CA VAL A 148 -10.62 -21.40 38.07
C VAL A 148 -10.80 -22.22 36.79
N SER A 149 -12.05 -22.46 36.41
CA SER A 149 -12.38 -23.11 35.15
C SER A 149 -13.56 -22.38 34.54
N GLY A 150 -13.45 -22.02 33.26
CA GLY A 150 -14.48 -21.30 32.51
C GLY A 150 -13.87 -20.33 31.51
N SER A 151 -14.73 -19.64 30.76
CA SER A 151 -14.29 -18.68 29.74
C SER A 151 -15.01 -17.34 29.85
N GLY A 152 -14.32 -16.25 29.56
CA GLY A 152 -14.91 -14.92 29.53
C GLY A 152 -14.01 -13.87 28.91
N ARG A 153 -14.60 -12.80 28.38
CA ARG A 153 -13.88 -11.58 27.98
C ARG A 153 -13.65 -10.67 29.17
N TYR A 154 -14.61 -10.63 30.09
CA TYR A 154 -14.52 -9.87 31.32
C TYR A 154 -14.34 -10.81 32.49
N LEU A 155 -13.51 -10.42 33.45
CA LEU A 155 -13.37 -11.06 34.74
C LEU A 155 -13.61 -10.03 35.85
N ARG A 156 -14.35 -10.40 36.89
CA ARG A 156 -14.52 -9.55 38.08
C ARG A 156 -14.33 -10.33 39.38
N VAL A 157 -13.76 -9.65 40.36
CA VAL A 157 -13.74 -10.08 41.77
C VAL A 157 -14.90 -9.38 42.46
N TYR A 158 -15.89 -10.16 42.92
CA TYR A 158 -17.13 -9.69 43.53
C TYR A 158 -17.10 -10.00 45.03
N GLY A 159 -16.72 -9.02 45.83
CA GLY A 159 -16.65 -9.11 47.30
C GLY A 159 -18.03 -9.05 47.93
N THR A 160 -18.33 -10.02 48.80
CA THR A 160 -19.62 -10.14 49.48
C THR A 160 -19.56 -9.93 50.99
N VAL A 161 -18.43 -10.21 51.63
CA VAL A 161 -18.20 -9.93 53.06
C VAL A 161 -16.78 -9.40 53.28
N ARG A 162 -16.65 -8.23 53.89
CA ARG A 162 -15.35 -7.61 54.27
C ARG A 162 -14.77 -8.26 55.52
N SER A 163 -13.44 -8.30 55.60
CA SER A 163 -12.74 -8.75 56.81
C SER A 163 -12.49 -7.64 57.85
N THR A 164 -12.65 -6.38 57.47
CA THR A 164 -12.40 -5.21 58.33
C THR A 164 -13.56 -4.22 58.24
N GLY A 165 -13.50 -3.10 58.98
CA GLY A 165 -14.45 -2.00 58.84
C GLY A 165 -14.27 -1.14 57.58
N TYR A 166 -13.15 -1.30 56.86
CA TYR A 166 -12.83 -0.58 55.62
C TYR A 166 -13.44 -1.25 54.39
N GLY A 167 -13.27 -0.67 53.20
CA GLY A 167 -13.66 -1.25 51.91
C GLY A 167 -12.81 -2.47 51.52
N TYR A 168 -13.00 -2.97 50.29
CA TYR A 168 -12.14 -3.97 49.69
C TYR A 168 -10.97 -3.31 48.99
N SER A 169 -9.77 -3.87 49.09
CA SER A 169 -8.57 -3.31 48.49
C SER A 169 -7.63 -4.37 47.91
N LEU A 170 -7.25 -4.18 46.64
CA LEU A 170 -6.38 -5.08 45.89
C LEU A 170 -5.20 -4.29 45.33
N TRP A 171 -3.99 -4.77 45.63
CA TRP A 171 -2.75 -4.32 44.99
C TRP A 171 -2.66 -4.86 43.56
N GLU A 172 -3.07 -6.10 43.31
CA GLU A 172 -3.02 -6.68 41.96
C GLU A 172 -4.03 -7.84 41.81
N VAL A 173 -4.57 -7.98 40.60
CA VAL A 173 -5.39 -9.10 40.13
C VAL A 173 -4.76 -9.63 38.84
N ALA A 174 -4.00 -10.72 38.95
CA ALA A 174 -3.42 -11.37 37.79
C ALA A 174 -4.32 -12.50 37.29
N VAL A 175 -4.65 -12.47 35.99
CA VAL A 175 -5.50 -13.46 35.33
C VAL A 175 -4.64 -14.34 34.43
N HIS A 176 -4.66 -15.64 34.67
CA HIS A 176 -3.95 -16.63 33.88
C HIS A 176 -4.92 -17.45 33.04
N THR A 177 -4.55 -17.64 31.78
CA THR A 177 -5.36 -18.35 30.80
C THR A 177 -4.72 -19.68 30.46
N GLU A 178 -5.55 -20.66 30.08
CA GLU A 178 -5.03 -21.92 29.56
C GLU A 178 -4.13 -21.60 28.36
N SER A 179 -2.86 -22.00 28.46
CA SER A 179 -2.02 -22.13 27.27
C SER A 179 -2.56 -23.31 26.48
N SER A 180 -3.47 -23.03 25.55
CA SER A 180 -3.48 -23.78 24.31
C SER A 180 -2.04 -23.81 23.80
N GLY A 181 -1.54 -24.97 23.35
CA GLY A 181 -0.24 -25.01 22.67
C GLY A 181 -0.17 -23.83 21.69
N GLY A 182 0.77 -22.91 21.94
CA GLY A 182 0.68 -21.50 21.54
C GLY A 182 0.28 -21.27 20.09
N GLY A 183 -1.00 -21.01 19.88
CA GLY A 183 -1.55 -20.53 18.63
C GLY A 183 -2.51 -19.41 18.91
N THR A 184 -2.16 -18.19 18.47
CA THR A 184 -3.13 -17.12 18.25
C THR A 184 -4.34 -17.70 17.49
N PRO A 185 -5.60 -17.40 17.88
CA PRO A 185 -6.77 -17.95 17.19
C PRO A 185 -6.66 -17.78 15.67
N PRO A 186 -7.07 -18.78 14.87
CA PRO A 186 -6.91 -18.70 13.43
C PRO A 186 -7.67 -17.50 12.88
N VAL A 187 -7.02 -16.75 11.99
CA VAL A 187 -7.64 -15.63 11.29
C VAL A 187 -8.68 -16.22 10.35
N GLN A 188 -9.91 -15.74 10.45
CA GLN A 188 -10.98 -16.20 9.57
C GLN A 188 -10.90 -15.48 8.23
N GLY A 189 -11.06 -16.24 7.15
CA GLY A 189 -11.21 -15.66 5.82
C GLY A 189 -12.65 -15.19 5.56
N GLY A 190 -12.81 -14.24 4.65
CA GLY A 190 -14.09 -13.67 4.28
C GLY A 190 -14.64 -12.65 5.28
N GLY A 191 -15.95 -12.42 5.19
CA GLY A 191 -16.67 -11.44 6.01
C GLY A 191 -17.11 -10.20 5.24
N ASP A 192 -17.79 -9.31 5.95
CA ASP A 192 -18.19 -7.99 5.44
C ASP A 192 -16.98 -7.16 4.99
N LEU A 193 -17.15 -6.27 4.01
CA LEU A 193 -16.06 -5.48 3.40
C LEU A 193 -15.80 -4.13 4.12
N GLY A 194 -16.50 -3.85 5.21
CA GLY A 194 -16.33 -2.64 6.01
C GLY A 194 -17.12 -1.44 5.48
N PRO A 195 -17.24 -0.37 6.28
CA PRO A 195 -18.14 0.75 6.01
C PRO A 195 -17.71 1.62 4.82
N ASN A 196 -16.43 1.56 4.43
CA ASN A 196 -15.87 2.38 3.37
C ASN A 196 -16.02 1.73 1.98
N VAL A 197 -16.59 0.52 1.92
CA VAL A 197 -16.97 -0.15 0.68
C VAL A 197 -18.48 0.04 0.47
N ILE A 198 -18.83 0.90 -0.47
CA ILE A 198 -20.19 1.28 -0.81
C ILE A 198 -20.66 0.38 -1.95
N VAL A 199 -21.36 -0.71 -1.58
CA VAL A 199 -21.92 -1.66 -2.54
C VAL A 199 -23.32 -1.20 -2.96
N VAL A 200 -23.56 -1.09 -4.26
CA VAL A 200 -24.82 -0.59 -4.83
C VAL A 200 -25.31 -1.50 -5.95
N ASP A 201 -26.62 -1.54 -6.16
CA ASP A 201 -27.28 -2.24 -7.27
C ASP A 201 -28.20 -1.27 -8.04
N PRO A 202 -28.73 -1.65 -9.21
CA PRO A 202 -29.58 -0.77 -10.02
C PRO A 202 -30.83 -0.25 -9.30
N SER A 203 -31.26 -0.89 -8.21
CA SER A 203 -32.44 -0.50 -7.42
C SER A 203 -32.10 0.39 -6.22
N THR A 204 -30.81 0.65 -5.98
CA THR A 204 -30.35 1.43 -4.82
C THR A 204 -30.92 2.86 -4.87
N PRO A 205 -31.72 3.28 -3.88
CA PRO A 205 -32.33 4.61 -3.89
C PRO A 205 -31.26 5.70 -3.71
N ASN A 206 -31.50 6.85 -4.35
CA ASN A 206 -30.65 8.04 -4.27
C ASN A 206 -29.18 7.76 -4.62
N LEU A 207 -28.92 6.87 -5.59
CA LEU A 207 -27.56 6.46 -5.94
C LEU A 207 -26.67 7.64 -6.36
N GLN A 208 -27.16 8.56 -7.20
CA GLN A 208 -26.41 9.75 -7.59
C GLN A 208 -25.95 10.56 -6.36
N GLN A 209 -26.86 10.77 -5.39
CA GLN A 209 -26.55 11.51 -4.17
C GLN A 209 -25.43 10.84 -3.35
N LYS A 210 -25.30 9.50 -3.39
CA LYS A 210 -24.19 8.80 -2.71
C LYS A 210 -22.85 9.13 -3.36
N PHE A 211 -22.79 9.17 -4.70
CA PHE A 211 -21.60 9.64 -5.41
C PHE A 211 -21.29 11.09 -5.06
N ASP A 212 -22.28 11.97 -5.11
CA ASP A 212 -22.10 13.40 -4.81
C ASP A 212 -21.58 13.63 -3.39
N GLN A 213 -22.07 12.86 -2.40
CA GLN A 213 -21.64 12.96 -1.01
C GLN A 213 -20.17 12.58 -0.81
N VAL A 214 -19.71 11.51 -1.45
CA VAL A 214 -18.30 11.10 -1.37
C VAL A 214 -17.43 12.06 -2.16
N PHE A 215 -17.87 12.48 -3.35
CA PHE A 215 -17.14 13.46 -4.16
C PHE A 215 -16.96 14.78 -3.42
N ALA A 216 -18.00 15.34 -2.80
CA ALA A 216 -17.91 16.58 -2.03
C ALA A 216 -16.90 16.50 -0.86
N GLN A 217 -16.70 15.30 -0.29
CA GLN A 217 -15.68 15.07 0.74
C GLN A 217 -14.28 14.92 0.15
N GLN A 218 -14.18 14.34 -1.04
CA GLN A 218 -12.91 13.85 -1.59
C GLN A 218 -12.36 14.69 -2.75
N GLU A 219 -13.13 15.61 -3.33
CA GLU A 219 -12.73 16.40 -4.50
C GLU A 219 -11.40 17.14 -4.26
N SER A 220 -11.27 17.83 -3.13
CA SER A 220 -10.06 18.58 -2.75
C SER A 220 -9.27 17.92 -1.62
N ASN A 221 -9.60 16.69 -1.23
CA ASN A 221 -8.99 16.02 -0.07
C ASN A 221 -7.70 15.29 -0.43
N GLN A 222 -6.74 16.04 -0.98
CA GLN A 222 -5.52 15.48 -1.55
C GLN A 222 -4.71 14.66 -0.53
N PHE A 223 -4.55 15.13 0.71
CA PHE A 223 -3.70 14.45 1.71
C PHE A 223 -4.47 13.88 2.91
N GLY A 224 -5.80 13.86 2.87
CA GLY A 224 -6.60 13.31 3.96
C GLY A 224 -6.60 11.79 4.02
N SER A 225 -7.19 11.28 5.10
CA SER A 225 -7.29 9.85 5.40
C SER A 225 -8.53 9.17 4.82
N GLY A 226 -9.47 9.92 4.23
CA GLY A 226 -10.66 9.37 3.60
C GLY A 226 -10.28 8.42 2.46
N ARG A 227 -10.85 7.20 2.45
CA ARG A 227 -10.65 6.15 1.45
C ARG A 227 -12.00 5.53 1.14
N TYR A 228 -12.37 5.41 -0.13
CA TYR A 228 -13.68 4.92 -0.53
C TYR A 228 -13.62 4.00 -1.75
N GLN A 229 -14.44 2.96 -1.74
CA GLN A 229 -14.67 2.08 -2.89
C GLN A 229 -16.15 2.03 -3.19
N PHE A 230 -16.54 2.37 -4.41
CA PHE A 230 -17.85 2.03 -4.97
C PHE A 230 -17.76 0.69 -5.69
N LEU A 231 -18.68 -0.22 -5.36
CA LEU A 231 -18.84 -1.51 -6.04
C LEU A 231 -20.25 -1.62 -6.61
N LEU A 232 -20.35 -1.66 -7.93
CA LEU A 232 -21.62 -1.71 -8.64
C LEU A 232 -21.92 -3.16 -9.02
N LYS A 233 -22.99 -3.74 -8.48
CA LYS A 233 -23.47 -5.07 -8.90
C LYS A 233 -23.77 -5.11 -10.41
N PRO A 234 -23.76 -6.30 -11.03
CA PRO A 234 -24.19 -6.46 -12.41
C PRO A 234 -25.59 -5.86 -12.64
N GLY A 235 -25.77 -5.18 -13.77
CA GLY A 235 -27.00 -4.49 -14.15
C GLY A 235 -26.76 -3.15 -14.83
N THR A 236 -27.84 -2.40 -15.08
CA THR A 236 -27.79 -1.11 -15.77
C THR A 236 -28.21 0.04 -14.86
N TYR A 237 -27.36 1.04 -14.77
CA TYR A 237 -27.52 2.26 -13.98
C TYR A 237 -27.77 3.43 -14.92
N ASN A 238 -28.84 4.22 -14.71
CA ASN A 238 -29.24 5.29 -15.61
C ASN A 238 -29.15 6.66 -14.94
N GLY A 239 -28.76 7.67 -15.71
CA GLY A 239 -28.73 9.07 -15.24
C GLY A 239 -27.68 9.30 -14.17
N ILE A 240 -26.56 8.57 -14.23
CA ILE A 240 -25.46 8.67 -13.28
C ILE A 240 -24.35 9.53 -13.88
N ASN A 241 -23.86 10.50 -13.12
CA ASN A 241 -22.56 11.11 -13.33
C ASN A 241 -21.73 10.89 -12.06
N ALA A 242 -20.94 9.83 -12.04
CA ALA A 242 -20.11 9.49 -10.90
C ALA A 242 -18.81 10.30 -10.95
N GLN A 243 -18.81 11.48 -10.32
CA GLN A 243 -17.57 12.27 -10.16
C GLN A 243 -16.65 11.61 -9.12
N ILE A 244 -15.39 11.37 -9.50
CA ILE A 244 -14.43 10.61 -8.68
C ILE A 244 -13.36 11.54 -8.14
N GLY A 245 -13.39 11.77 -6.82
CA GLY A 245 -12.40 12.58 -6.09
C GLY A 245 -11.14 11.80 -5.71
N PHE A 246 -10.31 12.38 -4.85
CA PHE A 246 -9.14 11.71 -4.29
C PHE A 246 -9.53 10.42 -3.54
N TYR A 247 -8.65 9.43 -3.58
CA TYR A 247 -8.76 8.14 -2.91
C TYR A 247 -10.11 7.44 -3.05
N THR A 248 -10.72 7.60 -4.22
CA THR A 248 -12.00 6.99 -4.55
C THR A 248 -11.79 6.05 -5.73
N SER A 249 -12.24 4.81 -5.56
CA SER A 249 -12.23 3.81 -6.63
C SER A 249 -13.68 3.44 -6.96
N ILE A 250 -13.97 3.23 -8.25
CA ILE A 250 -15.25 2.74 -8.72
C ILE A 250 -15.04 1.49 -9.57
N SER A 251 -15.79 0.43 -9.27
CA SER A 251 -15.66 -0.82 -10.01
C SER A 251 -16.99 -1.54 -10.21
N GLY A 252 -17.17 -2.18 -11.37
CA GLY A 252 -18.24 -3.14 -11.58
C GLY A 252 -17.89 -4.51 -11.00
N LEU A 253 -18.91 -5.21 -10.48
CA LEU A 253 -18.83 -6.54 -9.90
C LEU A 253 -19.22 -7.64 -10.90
N GLY A 254 -19.30 -7.32 -12.19
CA GLY A 254 -19.40 -8.28 -13.27
C GLY A 254 -18.12 -9.09 -13.46
N LEU A 255 -18.20 -10.20 -14.22
CA LEU A 255 -16.97 -10.81 -14.73
C LEU A 255 -16.45 -10.04 -15.94
N ASN A 256 -17.36 -9.42 -16.72
CA ASN A 256 -17.07 -8.58 -17.87
C ASN A 256 -17.48 -7.13 -17.59
N PRO A 257 -16.85 -6.16 -18.28
CA PRO A 257 -17.27 -4.75 -18.20
C PRO A 257 -18.75 -4.54 -18.52
N ASP A 258 -19.24 -5.21 -19.58
CA ASP A 258 -20.62 -5.08 -20.05
C ASP A 258 -21.68 -5.67 -19.09
N ASP A 259 -21.27 -6.45 -18.09
CA ASP A 259 -22.19 -6.94 -17.06
C ASP A 259 -22.65 -5.80 -16.13
N THR A 260 -21.88 -4.71 -16.04
CA THR A 260 -22.19 -3.52 -15.23
C THR A 260 -22.16 -2.28 -16.13
N GLN A 261 -23.33 -1.83 -16.57
CA GLN A 261 -23.48 -0.70 -17.49
C GLN A 261 -23.89 0.58 -16.75
N ILE A 262 -23.16 1.66 -16.95
CA ILE A 262 -23.56 3.03 -16.62
C ILE A 262 -24.02 3.72 -17.91
N ASN A 263 -25.30 4.12 -17.97
CA ASN A 263 -25.82 5.07 -18.95
C ASN A 263 -25.72 6.46 -18.34
N GLY A 264 -24.64 7.16 -18.66
CA GLY A 264 -24.07 8.19 -17.83
C GLY A 264 -22.55 8.21 -17.92
N ASP A 265 -21.90 8.85 -16.96
CA ASP A 265 -20.49 9.21 -17.02
C ASP A 265 -19.77 8.79 -15.72
N VAL A 266 -18.47 8.49 -15.83
CA VAL A 266 -17.55 8.28 -14.69
C VAL A 266 -16.45 9.31 -14.79
N THR A 267 -16.65 10.43 -14.10
CA THR A 267 -15.97 11.68 -14.43
C THR A 267 -14.83 11.99 -13.48
N VAL A 268 -13.70 12.41 -14.05
CA VAL A 268 -12.72 13.26 -13.35
C VAL A 268 -12.56 14.55 -14.14
N ASP A 269 -12.64 15.69 -13.45
CA ASP A 269 -12.32 17.01 -13.97
C ASP A 269 -11.49 17.78 -12.93
N ALA A 270 -11.08 19.01 -13.24
CA ALA A 270 -10.15 19.80 -12.44
C ALA A 270 -10.77 21.07 -11.85
N GLY A 271 -12.09 21.08 -11.58
CA GLY A 271 -12.79 22.25 -11.02
C GLY A 271 -12.14 22.78 -9.73
N TRP A 272 -11.82 21.88 -8.80
CA TRP A 272 -11.17 22.20 -7.52
C TRP A 272 -9.85 22.95 -7.62
N PHE A 273 -9.14 22.77 -8.74
CA PHE A 273 -7.85 23.40 -9.00
C PHE A 273 -7.86 24.25 -10.28
N ASN A 274 -8.99 24.94 -10.52
CA ASN A 274 -9.16 25.93 -11.59
C ASN A 274 -8.80 25.41 -13.00
N GLY A 275 -9.18 24.17 -13.30
CA GLY A 275 -8.90 23.52 -14.59
C GLY A 275 -7.50 22.93 -14.72
N ASN A 276 -6.66 23.01 -13.69
CA ASN A 276 -5.36 22.34 -13.66
C ASN A 276 -5.49 20.91 -13.12
N ALA A 277 -5.31 19.91 -13.98
CA ALA A 277 -5.42 18.50 -13.64
C ALA A 277 -4.10 17.89 -13.13
N THR A 278 -3.00 18.65 -13.01
CA THR A 278 -1.67 18.11 -12.60
C THR A 278 -1.64 17.52 -11.19
N GLN A 279 -2.72 17.64 -10.42
CA GLN A 279 -2.84 17.06 -9.07
C GLN A 279 -4.01 16.07 -8.96
N ASN A 280 -4.64 15.65 -10.05
CA ASN A 280 -5.74 14.69 -10.05
C ASN A 280 -5.24 13.24 -9.88
N PHE A 281 -4.70 12.95 -8.69
CA PHE A 281 -4.07 11.67 -8.33
C PHE A 281 -5.02 10.67 -7.65
N TRP A 282 -4.49 9.48 -7.38
CA TRP A 282 -4.96 8.48 -6.41
C TRP A 282 -6.44 8.14 -6.52
N ARG A 283 -6.88 7.67 -7.68
CA ARG A 283 -8.27 7.23 -7.92
C ARG A 283 -8.30 6.11 -8.94
N SER A 284 -9.40 5.41 -9.12
CA SER A 284 -9.44 4.37 -10.17
C SER A 284 -10.84 4.09 -10.70
N ALA A 285 -10.89 3.61 -11.95
CA ALA A 285 -12.08 3.04 -12.56
C ALA A 285 -11.74 1.64 -13.10
N GLU A 286 -12.57 0.64 -12.77
CA GLU A 286 -12.34 -0.75 -13.19
C GLU A 286 -13.61 -1.54 -13.56
N ASN A 287 -13.53 -2.36 -14.62
CA ASN A 287 -14.48 -3.44 -14.91
C ASN A 287 -15.96 -3.00 -15.02
N LEU A 288 -16.24 -1.97 -15.82
CA LEU A 288 -17.60 -1.51 -16.11
C LEU A 288 -17.71 -0.96 -17.53
N ALA A 289 -18.93 -0.88 -18.04
CA ALA A 289 -19.24 -0.21 -19.30
C ALA A 289 -19.82 1.19 -19.04
N ILE A 290 -19.43 2.15 -19.87
CA ILE A 290 -19.86 3.55 -19.81
C ILE A 290 -20.49 3.89 -21.15
N ARG A 291 -21.72 4.40 -21.14
CA ARG A 291 -22.37 5.02 -22.28
C ARG A 291 -22.53 6.50 -21.95
N PRO A 292 -21.55 7.34 -22.34
CA PRO A 292 -21.47 8.73 -21.91
C PRO A 292 -22.71 9.52 -22.33
N SER A 293 -23.17 10.43 -21.47
CA SER A 293 -24.42 11.18 -21.72
C SER A 293 -24.32 12.09 -22.95
N HIS A 294 -23.11 12.52 -23.29
CA HIS A 294 -22.84 13.49 -24.36
C HIS A 294 -21.85 12.94 -25.42
N GLY A 295 -21.75 11.62 -25.54
CA GLY A 295 -20.89 10.95 -26.52
C GLY A 295 -19.46 10.69 -26.05
N ASP A 296 -18.90 11.55 -25.21
CA ASP A 296 -17.54 11.39 -24.65
C ASP A 296 -17.57 11.36 -23.11
N ASP A 297 -16.93 10.35 -22.51
CA ASP A 297 -16.63 10.33 -21.06
C ASP A 297 -15.41 11.22 -20.78
N ARG A 298 -15.28 11.80 -19.58
CA ARG A 298 -14.09 12.60 -19.21
C ARG A 298 -13.32 11.99 -18.05
N TRP A 299 -12.07 11.61 -18.30
CA TRP A 299 -11.13 11.10 -17.30
C TRP A 299 -9.88 12.01 -17.22
N ALA A 300 -10.06 13.25 -16.75
CA ALA A 300 -9.02 14.28 -16.70
C ALA A 300 -8.07 14.10 -15.50
N VAL A 301 -7.21 13.09 -15.58
CA VAL A 301 -6.35 12.67 -14.48
C VAL A 301 -4.88 13.03 -14.67
N ALA A 302 -4.09 12.89 -13.60
CA ALA A 302 -2.64 12.83 -13.64
C ALA A 302 -2.15 11.41 -13.29
N GLN A 303 -1.02 11.27 -12.58
CA GLN A 303 -0.45 9.97 -12.20
C GLN A 303 -1.32 9.20 -11.18
N ALA A 304 -1.07 7.89 -11.06
CA ALA A 304 -1.78 6.96 -10.15
C ALA A 304 -3.31 6.99 -10.24
N ALA A 305 -3.81 7.07 -11.48
CA ALA A 305 -5.24 7.10 -11.78
C ALA A 305 -5.62 6.07 -12.87
N PRO A 306 -5.47 4.76 -12.60
CA PRO A 306 -5.67 3.73 -13.61
C PRO A 306 -7.10 3.68 -14.12
N PHE A 307 -7.22 3.46 -15.43
CA PHE A 307 -8.46 3.18 -16.13
C PHE A 307 -8.35 1.79 -16.75
N ARG A 308 -8.86 0.77 -16.05
CA ARG A 308 -8.64 -0.65 -16.41
C ARG A 308 -9.93 -1.34 -16.77
N ARG A 309 -9.90 -2.16 -17.81
CA ARG A 309 -11.01 -3.07 -18.11
C ARG A 309 -12.35 -2.31 -18.26
N ILE A 310 -12.33 -1.20 -18.98
CA ILE A 310 -13.53 -0.38 -19.20
C ILE A 310 -13.98 -0.52 -20.66
N HIS A 311 -15.29 -0.57 -20.86
CA HIS A 311 -15.89 -0.42 -22.18
C HIS A 311 -16.55 0.95 -22.31
N VAL A 312 -15.91 1.89 -23.00
CA VAL A 312 -16.51 3.19 -23.31
C VAL A 312 -17.23 3.07 -24.65
N GLN A 313 -18.57 3.11 -24.61
CA GLN A 313 -19.47 3.09 -25.76
C GLN A 313 -19.63 4.52 -26.31
N GLY A 314 -18.50 5.15 -26.63
CA GLY A 314 -18.35 6.56 -26.96
C GLY A 314 -16.88 6.95 -27.08
N GLY A 315 -16.58 8.25 -27.14
CA GLY A 315 -15.21 8.76 -27.01
C GLY A 315 -14.76 8.89 -25.55
N LEU A 316 -13.48 9.16 -25.37
CA LEU A 316 -12.87 9.37 -24.05
C LEU A 316 -11.97 10.60 -24.09
N ASN A 317 -12.36 11.64 -23.35
CA ASN A 317 -11.59 12.87 -23.21
C ASN A 317 -10.71 12.79 -21.96
N LEU A 318 -9.40 12.97 -22.13
CA LEU A 318 -8.44 12.89 -21.02
C LEU A 318 -8.01 14.26 -20.51
N ALA A 319 -8.49 15.36 -21.11
CA ALA A 319 -8.17 16.71 -20.67
C ALA A 319 -9.26 17.29 -19.78
N PRO A 320 -8.89 18.16 -18.81
CA PRO A 320 -9.88 18.90 -18.05
C PRO A 320 -10.62 19.89 -18.95
N ASN A 321 -11.78 20.36 -18.49
CA ASN A 321 -12.47 21.44 -19.18
C ASN A 321 -11.54 22.66 -19.35
N GLY A 322 -11.44 23.19 -20.57
CA GLY A 322 -10.56 24.30 -20.91
C GLY A 322 -9.12 23.92 -21.28
N TYR A 323 -8.77 22.62 -21.31
CA TYR A 323 -7.44 22.14 -21.73
C TYR A 323 -6.28 22.68 -20.88
N GLY A 324 -6.51 22.83 -19.57
CA GLY A 324 -5.44 23.13 -18.61
C GLY A 324 -4.39 22.02 -18.54
N TRP A 325 -3.33 22.25 -17.76
CA TRP A 325 -2.24 21.29 -17.62
C TRP A 325 -2.75 19.95 -17.08
N ALA A 326 -2.25 18.86 -17.64
CA ALA A 326 -2.58 17.50 -17.23
C ALA A 326 -1.38 16.58 -17.49
N SER A 327 -1.09 15.67 -16.55
CA SER A 327 0.12 14.83 -16.55
C SER A 327 -0.23 13.36 -16.26
N GLY A 328 -1.19 12.84 -17.01
CA GLY A 328 -1.57 11.43 -17.00
C GLY A 328 -0.52 10.58 -17.72
N GLY A 329 -0.80 9.30 -17.97
CA GLY A 329 -1.92 8.53 -17.49
C GLY A 329 -1.81 7.09 -17.98
N TYR A 330 -2.74 6.25 -17.56
CA TYR A 330 -2.65 4.81 -17.78
C TYR A 330 -4.02 4.21 -18.15
N ILE A 331 -4.09 3.58 -19.33
CA ILE A 331 -5.22 2.75 -19.77
C ILE A 331 -4.72 1.33 -20.03
N ALA A 332 -5.45 0.33 -19.54
CA ALA A 332 -5.19 -1.06 -19.88
C ALA A 332 -6.46 -1.87 -20.04
N ASP A 333 -6.38 -2.92 -20.85
CA ASP A 333 -7.45 -3.90 -21.04
C ASP A 333 -8.80 -3.28 -21.40
N SER A 334 -8.82 -2.13 -22.09
CA SER A 334 -10.03 -1.35 -22.29
C SER A 334 -10.44 -1.26 -23.76
N LYS A 335 -11.73 -1.09 -24.00
CA LYS A 335 -12.29 -0.85 -25.33
C LYS A 335 -12.98 0.50 -25.35
N ILE A 336 -12.50 1.40 -26.20
CA ILE A 336 -13.10 2.70 -26.44
C ILE A 336 -13.61 2.67 -27.87
N ASP A 337 -14.93 2.66 -28.04
CA ASP A 337 -15.57 2.52 -29.36
C ASP A 337 -15.31 3.75 -30.24
N GLY A 338 -15.27 4.93 -29.62
CA GLY A 338 -14.96 6.20 -30.27
C GLY A 338 -13.47 6.54 -30.23
N THR A 339 -13.21 7.84 -30.25
CA THR A 339 -11.85 8.39 -30.29
C THR A 339 -11.40 8.78 -28.89
N VAL A 340 -10.16 8.44 -28.53
CA VAL A 340 -9.52 8.98 -27.33
C VAL A 340 -8.92 10.35 -27.66
N GLY A 341 -9.25 11.35 -26.84
CA GLY A 341 -8.81 12.73 -26.98
C GLY A 341 -7.93 13.20 -25.82
N PRO A 342 -6.59 13.18 -25.94
CA PRO A 342 -5.70 13.62 -24.86
C PRO A 342 -5.59 15.15 -24.74
N TYR A 343 -5.69 15.86 -25.86
CA TYR A 343 -5.57 17.32 -25.94
C TYR A 343 -4.32 17.87 -25.25
N SER A 344 -4.44 18.40 -24.03
CA SER A 344 -3.35 19.00 -23.24
C SER A 344 -2.55 18.01 -22.40
N GLN A 345 -2.94 16.73 -22.36
CA GLN A 345 -2.19 15.69 -21.65
C GLN A 345 -0.77 15.59 -22.17
N GLN A 346 0.20 15.78 -21.28
CA GLN A 346 1.62 15.80 -21.60
C GLN A 346 2.10 14.46 -22.19
N GLN A 347 1.72 13.37 -21.55
CA GLN A 347 2.08 12.00 -21.92
C GLN A 347 0.95 11.04 -21.59
N TRP A 348 1.04 9.80 -22.11
CA TRP A 348 0.10 8.74 -21.78
C TRP A 348 0.64 7.36 -22.14
N TYR A 349 0.26 6.35 -21.36
CA TYR A 349 0.49 4.95 -21.70
C TYR A 349 -0.83 4.19 -21.89
N THR A 350 -0.94 3.45 -22.99
CA THR A 350 -2.07 2.54 -23.22
C THR A 350 -1.56 1.18 -23.65
N ARG A 351 -2.03 0.12 -22.98
CA ARG A 351 -1.71 -1.26 -23.36
C ARG A 351 -2.90 -2.16 -23.55
N ASP A 352 -2.74 -3.18 -24.39
CA ASP A 352 -3.66 -4.32 -24.55
C ASP A 352 -5.13 -3.91 -24.65
N SER A 353 -5.40 -2.92 -25.48
CA SER A 353 -6.67 -2.22 -25.56
C SER A 353 -7.15 -2.12 -27.01
N SER A 354 -8.37 -1.64 -27.21
CA SER A 354 -8.89 -1.27 -28.52
C SER A 354 -9.43 0.15 -28.46
N VAL A 355 -9.06 0.98 -29.43
CA VAL A 355 -9.57 2.34 -29.60
C VAL A 355 -10.11 2.54 -31.01
N GLY A 356 -11.20 3.28 -31.17
CA GLY A 356 -11.70 3.68 -32.50
C GLY A 356 -10.77 4.68 -33.19
N GLY A 357 -10.04 5.47 -32.41
CA GLY A 357 -8.99 6.37 -32.88
C GLY A 357 -8.31 7.13 -31.75
N TRP A 358 -7.34 7.98 -32.12
CA TRP A 358 -6.57 8.81 -31.19
C TRP A 358 -6.31 10.19 -31.81
N THR A 359 -6.71 11.29 -31.15
CA THR A 359 -6.72 12.61 -31.78
C THR A 359 -5.33 13.25 -31.93
N ASN A 360 -4.51 13.23 -30.88
CA ASN A 360 -3.25 13.96 -30.82
C ASN A 360 -2.29 13.37 -29.76
N GLY A 361 -1.03 13.78 -29.81
CA GLY A 361 -0.08 13.60 -28.71
C GLY A 361 0.73 14.88 -28.48
N VAL A 362 1.21 15.06 -27.25
CA VAL A 362 1.93 16.27 -26.83
C VAL A 362 3.43 15.99 -26.75
N TRP A 363 3.87 15.20 -25.78
CA TRP A 363 5.29 14.87 -25.62
C TRP A 363 5.58 13.38 -25.85
N ASN A 364 4.85 12.49 -25.17
CA ASN A 364 5.10 11.04 -25.22
C ASN A 364 3.80 10.25 -25.07
N MET A 365 3.21 9.78 -26.16
CA MET A 365 2.08 8.84 -26.11
C MET A 365 2.57 7.47 -26.57
N THR A 366 2.61 6.51 -25.65
CA THR A 366 3.13 5.16 -25.92
C THR A 366 2.01 4.13 -25.93
N PHE A 367 2.01 3.25 -26.93
CA PHE A 367 1.01 2.21 -27.16
C PHE A 367 1.66 0.85 -27.31
N THR A 368 1.15 -0.17 -26.63
CA THR A 368 1.60 -1.57 -26.81
C THR A 368 0.44 -2.54 -26.84
N GLY A 369 0.35 -3.38 -27.87
CA GLY A 369 -0.79 -4.29 -27.97
C GLY A 369 -2.13 -3.57 -28.19
N VAL A 370 -2.13 -2.35 -28.71
CA VAL A 370 -3.36 -1.54 -28.88
C VAL A 370 -3.89 -1.66 -30.30
N GLN A 371 -5.11 -2.16 -30.44
CA GLN A 371 -5.85 -2.14 -31.69
C GLN A 371 -6.36 -0.72 -31.96
N GLY A 372 -6.11 -0.20 -33.15
CA GLY A 372 -6.50 1.17 -33.53
C GLY A 372 -5.54 2.27 -33.07
N ALA A 373 -4.41 1.93 -32.43
CA ALA A 373 -3.37 2.91 -32.13
C ALA A 373 -2.76 3.52 -33.40
N PRO A 374 -2.34 4.80 -33.35
CA PRO A 374 -1.61 5.41 -34.45
C PRO A 374 -0.26 4.72 -34.66
N ALA A 375 0.28 4.79 -35.89
CA ALA A 375 1.63 4.32 -36.17
C ALA A 375 2.67 5.18 -35.44
N THR A 376 3.83 4.60 -35.11
CA THR A 376 4.97 5.32 -34.54
C THR A 376 5.37 6.50 -35.43
N ASP A 377 5.51 7.68 -34.84
CA ASP A 377 5.91 8.91 -35.54
C ASP A 377 6.88 9.79 -34.73
N PHE A 378 7.42 9.29 -33.61
CA PHE A 378 8.11 10.06 -32.57
C PHE A 378 9.21 11.02 -33.06
N ALA A 379 9.91 10.68 -34.15
CA ALA A 379 10.92 11.53 -34.78
C ALA A 379 10.38 12.93 -35.13
N THR A 380 9.11 13.03 -35.55
CA THR A 380 8.44 14.30 -35.89
C THR A 380 7.21 14.59 -35.02
N GLY A 381 6.63 13.55 -34.43
CA GLY A 381 5.42 13.61 -33.61
C GLY A 381 5.69 13.22 -32.16
N SER A 382 4.89 12.32 -31.59
CA SER A 382 4.99 11.93 -30.17
C SER A 382 4.55 10.49 -29.90
N TYR A 383 4.30 9.71 -30.95
CA TYR A 383 3.79 8.36 -30.84
C TYR A 383 4.91 7.33 -30.87
N THR A 384 4.93 6.49 -29.84
CA THR A 384 5.72 5.25 -29.75
C THR A 384 4.76 4.07 -29.75
N THR A 385 4.72 3.29 -30.83
CA THR A 385 3.75 2.19 -30.97
C THR A 385 4.45 0.85 -31.18
N LEU A 386 4.17 -0.12 -30.31
CA LEU A 386 4.58 -1.51 -30.48
C LEU A 386 3.34 -2.37 -30.70
N ASP A 387 3.47 -3.36 -31.58
CA ASP A 387 2.33 -4.20 -31.99
C ASP A 387 1.76 -5.04 -30.84
N THR A 388 2.62 -5.47 -29.91
CA THR A 388 2.25 -6.35 -28.79
C THR A 388 2.93 -5.94 -27.49
N THR A 389 2.27 -6.15 -26.37
CA THR A 389 2.92 -6.14 -25.05
C THR A 389 3.63 -7.48 -24.82
N PRO A 390 4.96 -7.54 -24.59
CA PRO A 390 5.71 -8.80 -24.56
C PRO A 390 5.17 -9.82 -23.55
N VAL A 391 4.89 -9.35 -22.33
CA VAL A 391 4.21 -10.10 -21.28
C VAL A 391 3.28 -9.13 -20.58
N SER A 392 2.02 -9.49 -20.43
CA SER A 392 1.09 -8.77 -19.56
C SER A 392 0.23 -9.77 -18.81
N ARG A 393 -0.34 -9.30 -17.71
CA ARG A 393 -1.21 -10.11 -16.88
C ARG A 393 -2.18 -9.18 -16.19
N GLU A 394 -3.45 -9.25 -16.53
CA GLU A 394 -4.41 -8.28 -16.00
C GLU A 394 -4.51 -8.38 -14.47
N LYS A 395 -4.80 -7.23 -13.88
CA LYS A 395 -4.88 -7.05 -12.42
C LYS A 395 -6.02 -7.93 -11.86
N PRO A 396 -5.81 -8.60 -10.71
CA PRO A 396 -6.93 -9.22 -10.01
C PRO A 396 -8.00 -8.21 -9.61
N PHE A 397 -9.26 -8.60 -9.67
CA PHE A 397 -10.39 -7.75 -9.29
C PHE A 397 -11.50 -8.54 -8.60
N LEU A 398 -12.23 -7.85 -7.73
CA LEU A 398 -13.37 -8.40 -7.01
C LEU A 398 -14.59 -8.43 -7.94
N TYR A 399 -15.34 -9.53 -7.94
CA TYR A 399 -16.59 -9.66 -8.68
C TYR A 399 -17.61 -10.53 -7.91
N LEU A 400 -18.84 -10.57 -8.40
CA LEU A 400 -19.90 -11.43 -7.90
C LEU A 400 -20.13 -12.62 -8.84
N ASP A 401 -20.06 -13.82 -8.28
CA ASP A 401 -20.60 -15.05 -8.88
C ASP A 401 -21.96 -15.33 -8.22
N GLY A 402 -23.03 -14.93 -8.89
CA GLY A 402 -24.36 -14.81 -8.28
C GLY A 402 -24.35 -13.78 -7.14
N SER A 403 -24.48 -14.25 -5.90
CA SER A 403 -24.40 -13.43 -4.68
C SER A 403 -23.07 -13.58 -3.91
N THR A 404 -22.15 -14.42 -4.41
CA THR A 404 -20.90 -14.73 -3.71
C THR A 404 -19.76 -13.88 -4.23
N TYR A 405 -19.08 -13.18 -3.32
CA TYR A 405 -17.84 -12.46 -3.66
C TYR A 405 -16.71 -13.42 -4.00
N LYS A 406 -16.05 -13.14 -5.12
CA LYS A 406 -14.83 -13.82 -5.56
C LYS A 406 -13.85 -12.80 -6.09
N VAL A 407 -12.56 -13.14 -6.07
CA VAL A 407 -11.51 -12.39 -6.76
C VAL A 407 -11.14 -13.17 -8.01
N PHE A 408 -11.36 -12.58 -9.19
CA PHE A 408 -10.87 -13.13 -10.44
C PHE A 408 -9.37 -12.83 -10.57
N VAL A 409 -8.58 -13.83 -10.94
CA VAL A 409 -7.13 -13.76 -11.12
C VAL A 409 -6.84 -14.08 -12.59
N PRO A 410 -6.71 -13.05 -13.45
CA PRO A 410 -6.51 -13.23 -14.88
C PRO A 410 -5.22 -13.99 -15.22
N ALA A 411 -5.27 -14.85 -16.23
CA ALA A 411 -4.11 -15.58 -16.73
C ALA A 411 -3.09 -14.63 -17.38
N LYS A 412 -1.81 -15.04 -17.38
CA LYS A 412 -0.73 -14.35 -18.09
C LYS A 412 -0.97 -14.43 -19.60
N ARG A 413 -0.75 -13.33 -20.31
CA ARG A 413 -0.69 -13.26 -21.76
C ARG A 413 0.73 -12.92 -22.21
N THR A 414 1.16 -13.53 -23.30
CA THR A 414 2.44 -13.27 -23.97
C THR A 414 2.15 -12.69 -25.34
N ASN A 415 2.89 -11.66 -25.75
CA ASN A 415 2.62 -10.90 -26.97
C ASN A 415 1.16 -10.45 -27.03
N ALA A 416 0.68 -9.88 -25.93
CA ALA A 416 -0.70 -9.48 -25.78
C ALA A 416 -1.06 -8.34 -26.76
N ARG A 417 -2.28 -8.41 -27.30
CA ARG A 417 -2.86 -7.39 -28.16
C ARG A 417 -4.38 -7.42 -28.00
N GLY A 418 -4.98 -6.25 -27.85
CA GLY A 418 -6.41 -6.09 -27.58
C GLY A 418 -6.82 -6.57 -26.19
N VAL A 419 -8.11 -6.42 -25.90
CA VAL A 419 -8.70 -6.73 -24.60
C VAL A 419 -8.69 -8.24 -24.30
N SER A 420 -8.68 -8.59 -23.02
CA SER A 420 -8.72 -9.95 -22.49
C SER A 420 -10.14 -10.54 -22.40
N TRP A 421 -11.15 -9.70 -22.51
CA TRP A 421 -12.57 -10.01 -22.33
C TRP A 421 -13.35 -9.94 -23.65
N PRO A 422 -14.46 -10.69 -23.81
CA PRO A 422 -15.12 -11.53 -22.80
C PRO A 422 -14.50 -12.92 -22.57
N ALA A 423 -13.39 -13.26 -23.25
CA ALA A 423 -12.77 -14.59 -23.18
C ALA A 423 -12.30 -14.99 -21.76
N ASN A 424 -11.83 -14.04 -20.94
CA ASN A 424 -11.55 -14.18 -19.49
C ASN A 424 -10.84 -15.46 -19.05
N ALA A 425 -9.66 -15.75 -19.63
CA ALA A 425 -8.81 -16.80 -19.10
C ALA A 425 -8.29 -16.42 -17.70
N GLY A 426 -8.46 -17.29 -16.72
CA GLY A 426 -8.04 -17.05 -15.33
C GLY A 426 -8.70 -18.00 -14.34
N THR A 427 -8.52 -17.73 -13.05
CA THR A 427 -9.11 -18.51 -11.94
C THR A 427 -9.84 -17.60 -10.97
N SER A 428 -10.90 -18.08 -10.33
CA SER A 428 -11.64 -17.31 -9.32
C SER A 428 -11.41 -17.87 -7.93
N LEU A 429 -10.89 -17.03 -7.02
CA LEU A 429 -10.69 -17.35 -5.62
C LEU A 429 -11.89 -16.85 -4.81
N PRO A 430 -12.58 -17.69 -4.02
CA PRO A 430 -13.65 -17.24 -3.14
C PRO A 430 -13.13 -16.34 -2.02
N LEU A 431 -13.97 -15.39 -1.56
CA LEU A 431 -13.58 -14.40 -0.56
C LEU A 431 -13.20 -15.04 0.81
N ASP A 432 -13.70 -16.24 1.11
CA ASP A 432 -13.31 -17.01 2.31
C ASP A 432 -11.84 -17.48 2.28
N GLN A 433 -11.14 -17.36 1.15
CA GLN A 433 -9.68 -17.54 1.05
C GLN A 433 -8.89 -16.23 1.23
N PHE A 434 -9.54 -15.13 1.60
CA PHE A 434 -8.91 -13.84 1.86
C PHE A 434 -9.13 -13.42 3.30
N TYR A 435 -8.07 -12.98 3.97
CA TYR A 435 -8.25 -12.13 5.13
C TYR A 435 -8.68 -10.74 4.66
N VAL A 436 -9.90 -10.34 5.03
CA VAL A 436 -10.45 -9.01 4.76
C VAL A 436 -9.87 -8.04 5.81
N VAL A 437 -8.81 -7.33 5.42
CA VAL A 437 -8.09 -6.43 6.32
C VAL A 437 -8.90 -5.13 6.47
N LYS A 438 -9.16 -4.75 7.72
CA LYS A 438 -9.91 -3.54 8.11
C LYS A 438 -9.10 -2.69 9.09
N PRO A 439 -9.38 -1.38 9.21
CA PRO A 439 -8.72 -0.54 10.22
C PRO A 439 -8.74 -1.18 11.60
N GLY A 440 -7.59 -1.17 12.29
CA GLY A 440 -7.36 -1.87 13.56
C GLY A 440 -6.67 -3.24 13.44
N ALA A 441 -6.58 -3.82 12.24
CA ALA A 441 -5.72 -4.98 12.00
C ALA A 441 -4.24 -4.63 12.22
N THR A 442 -3.50 -5.50 12.91
CA THR A 442 -2.06 -5.35 13.11
C THR A 442 -1.27 -6.09 12.04
N ALA A 443 -0.04 -5.67 11.78
CA ALA A 443 0.87 -6.40 10.89
C ALA A 443 1.12 -7.85 11.35
N ALA A 444 1.10 -8.11 12.68
CA ALA A 444 1.16 -9.46 13.22
C ALA A 444 -0.03 -10.33 12.78
N THR A 445 -1.26 -9.82 12.85
CA THR A 445 -2.46 -10.54 12.38
C THR A 445 -2.43 -10.76 10.87
N ILE A 446 -1.95 -9.78 10.11
CA ILE A 446 -1.80 -9.89 8.65
C ILE A 446 -0.81 -11.03 8.30
N ASN A 447 0.35 -11.06 8.94
CA ASN A 447 1.34 -12.13 8.73
C ASN A 447 0.83 -13.50 9.21
N GLN A 448 0.05 -13.53 10.29
CA GLN A 448 -0.63 -14.74 10.75
C GLN A 448 -1.58 -15.28 9.66
N ALA A 449 -2.39 -14.41 9.02
CA ALA A 449 -3.27 -14.82 7.93
C ALA A 449 -2.49 -15.39 6.72
N LEU A 450 -1.39 -14.73 6.34
CA LEU A 450 -0.52 -15.20 5.26
C LEU A 450 0.06 -16.59 5.56
N SER A 451 0.57 -16.81 6.77
CA SER A 451 1.10 -18.10 7.21
C SER A 451 0.04 -19.21 7.29
N GLN A 452 -1.23 -18.85 7.48
CA GLN A 452 -2.37 -19.78 7.48
C GLN A 452 -2.85 -20.19 6.08
N GLY A 453 -2.31 -19.58 5.02
CA GLY A 453 -2.73 -19.88 3.65
C GLY A 453 -3.76 -18.90 3.07
N LEU A 454 -4.12 -17.83 3.78
CA LEU A 454 -5.03 -16.80 3.26
C LEU A 454 -4.30 -15.82 2.34
N ASN A 455 -5.04 -15.29 1.37
CA ASN A 455 -4.70 -14.10 0.60
C ASN A 455 -5.09 -12.84 1.40
N LEU A 456 -4.75 -11.65 0.92
CA LEU A 456 -5.08 -10.38 1.58
C LEU A 456 -5.98 -9.52 0.69
N LEU A 457 -7.08 -9.04 1.27
CA LEU A 457 -7.92 -8.00 0.68
C LEU A 457 -7.95 -6.81 1.64
N PHE A 458 -7.19 -5.76 1.34
CA PHE A 458 -7.22 -4.52 2.11
C PHE A 458 -8.43 -3.68 1.72
N THR A 459 -9.34 -3.50 2.67
CA THR A 459 -10.48 -2.59 2.50
C THR A 459 -10.02 -1.13 2.55
N PRO A 460 -10.80 -0.15 2.08
CA PRO A 460 -10.36 1.24 2.03
C PRO A 460 -10.07 1.79 3.43
N GLY A 461 -8.81 2.15 3.67
CA GLY A 461 -8.33 2.66 4.96
C GLY A 461 -6.83 2.96 4.93
N VAL A 462 -6.32 3.54 6.03
CA VAL A 462 -4.89 3.77 6.28
C VAL A 462 -4.44 2.84 7.40
N TYR A 463 -3.39 2.07 7.15
CA TYR A 463 -2.93 0.95 7.97
C TYR A 463 -1.50 1.19 8.43
N HIS A 464 -1.34 1.42 9.73
CA HIS A 464 -0.03 1.57 10.36
C HIS A 464 0.58 0.20 10.67
N LEU A 465 1.86 0.03 10.35
CA LEU A 465 2.59 -1.24 10.46
C LEU A 465 3.77 -1.10 11.43
N ASP A 466 3.72 -1.83 12.55
CA ASP A 466 4.81 -1.92 13.53
C ASP A 466 5.92 -2.90 13.11
N ARG A 467 5.66 -3.72 12.08
CA ARG A 467 6.57 -4.69 11.49
C ARG A 467 6.23 -4.92 10.02
N THR A 468 7.19 -5.44 9.28
CA THR A 468 7.04 -5.77 7.86
C THR A 468 5.99 -6.86 7.61
N ILE A 469 5.21 -6.71 6.54
CA ILE A 469 4.34 -7.76 6.02
C ILE A 469 5.17 -8.72 5.16
N ASP A 470 5.15 -10.01 5.48
CA ASP A 470 5.98 -11.04 4.83
C ASP A 470 5.15 -11.98 3.96
N VAL A 471 5.19 -11.77 2.64
CA VAL A 471 4.53 -12.63 1.66
C VAL A 471 5.46 -13.76 1.23
N THR A 472 5.26 -14.94 1.81
CA THR A 472 6.15 -16.11 1.66
C THR A 472 5.52 -17.30 0.93
N ARG A 473 4.24 -17.21 0.55
CA ARG A 473 3.52 -18.27 -0.17
C ARG A 473 3.32 -17.90 -1.65
N ALA A 474 3.72 -18.80 -2.55
CA ALA A 474 3.50 -18.64 -3.99
C ALA A 474 2.03 -18.41 -4.32
N ASN A 475 1.76 -17.67 -5.39
CA ASN A 475 0.41 -17.31 -5.86
C ASN A 475 -0.43 -16.49 -4.87
N THR A 476 0.15 -15.94 -3.81
CA THR A 476 -0.58 -15.06 -2.89
C THR A 476 -1.08 -13.83 -3.62
N VAL A 477 -2.36 -13.50 -3.45
CA VAL A 477 -2.95 -12.24 -3.91
C VAL A 477 -3.02 -11.25 -2.74
N VAL A 478 -2.49 -10.06 -2.96
CA VAL A 478 -2.62 -8.89 -2.09
C VAL A 478 -3.31 -7.80 -2.89
N LEU A 479 -4.61 -7.63 -2.64
CA LEU A 479 -5.47 -6.69 -3.36
C LEU A 479 -5.93 -5.57 -2.42
N GLY A 480 -5.73 -4.32 -2.81
CA GLY A 480 -6.28 -3.14 -2.16
C GLY A 480 -7.55 -2.65 -2.87
N LEU A 481 -8.51 -2.17 -2.08
CA LEU A 481 -9.70 -1.46 -2.53
C LEU A 481 -9.60 0.01 -2.10
N GLY A 482 -10.12 0.92 -2.92
CA GLY A 482 -10.26 2.33 -2.56
C GLY A 482 -8.96 3.00 -2.13
N LEU A 483 -7.84 2.67 -2.77
CA LEU A 483 -6.49 3.19 -2.44
C LEU A 483 -6.11 2.92 -0.97
N ALA A 484 -6.39 1.70 -0.48
CA ALA A 484 -5.88 1.22 0.80
C ALA A 484 -4.39 1.57 0.95
N THR A 485 -4.03 2.18 2.08
CA THR A 485 -2.71 2.81 2.27
C THR A 485 -1.97 2.13 3.42
N LEU A 486 -0.75 1.67 3.18
CA LEU A 486 0.13 1.06 4.18
C LEU A 486 1.17 2.09 4.63
N VAL A 487 1.30 2.30 5.94
CA VAL A 487 2.25 3.24 6.54
C VAL A 487 3.18 2.45 7.47
N PRO A 488 4.45 2.23 7.10
CA PRO A 488 5.39 1.61 8.02
C PRO A 488 5.82 2.60 9.11
N ASP A 489 5.70 2.18 10.36
CA ASP A 489 6.16 2.94 11.52
C ASP A 489 7.57 2.52 11.92
N ASN A 490 8.27 3.37 12.68
CA ASN A 490 9.56 3.03 13.30
C ASN A 490 10.68 2.62 12.32
N GLY A 491 10.58 2.98 11.04
CA GLY A 491 11.58 2.70 10.02
C GLY A 491 11.62 1.24 9.55
N VAL A 492 10.55 0.47 9.80
CA VAL A 492 10.40 -0.87 9.20
C VAL A 492 10.07 -0.74 7.71
N ASP A 493 10.34 -1.79 6.94
CA ASP A 493 9.83 -1.86 5.57
C ASP A 493 8.34 -2.23 5.60
N ALA A 494 7.52 -1.72 4.67
CA ALA A 494 6.09 -2.03 4.64
C ALA A 494 5.82 -3.48 4.24
N MET A 495 6.51 -3.99 3.21
CA MET A 495 6.26 -5.33 2.70
C MET A 495 7.49 -5.97 2.04
N HIS A 496 7.71 -7.25 2.37
CA HIS A 496 8.65 -8.13 1.68
C HIS A 496 7.89 -9.26 0.97
N VAL A 497 8.25 -9.53 -0.27
CA VAL A 497 7.85 -10.72 -1.01
C VAL A 497 9.07 -11.62 -1.14
N ALA A 498 8.94 -12.90 -0.80
CA ALA A 498 10.02 -13.87 -1.00
C ALA A 498 10.28 -14.13 -2.51
N ASP A 499 11.40 -14.78 -2.84
CA ASP A 499 11.72 -15.21 -4.21
C ASP A 499 10.86 -16.42 -4.64
N ILE A 500 9.57 -16.17 -4.89
CA ILE A 500 8.54 -17.17 -5.13
C ILE A 500 7.64 -16.78 -6.30
N ASP A 501 7.02 -17.79 -6.92
CA ASP A 501 6.15 -17.63 -8.09
C ASP A 501 4.85 -16.88 -7.78
N GLY A 502 4.38 -16.14 -8.78
CA GLY A 502 2.96 -15.86 -8.97
C GLY A 502 2.30 -14.88 -8.02
N VAL A 503 3.05 -14.22 -7.13
CA VAL A 503 2.47 -13.23 -6.20
C VAL A 503 1.84 -12.07 -6.99
N ARG A 504 0.68 -11.60 -6.53
CA ARG A 504 -0.04 -10.46 -7.10
C ARG A 504 -0.13 -9.34 -6.08
N LEU A 505 0.60 -8.25 -6.30
CA LEU A 505 0.43 -7.02 -5.54
C LEU A 505 -0.40 -6.05 -6.38
N ALA A 506 -1.56 -5.61 -5.87
CA ALA A 506 -2.54 -4.89 -6.66
C ALA A 506 -3.26 -3.78 -5.87
N GLY A 507 -3.25 -2.54 -6.36
CA GLY A 507 -4.24 -1.51 -5.99
C GLY A 507 -4.10 -0.88 -4.60
N PHE A 508 -2.87 -0.70 -4.10
CA PHE A 508 -2.63 -0.06 -2.79
C PHE A 508 -1.50 0.98 -2.86
N LEU A 509 -1.55 1.92 -1.93
CA LEU A 509 -0.53 2.94 -1.72
C LEU A 509 0.37 2.50 -0.54
N ILE A 510 1.67 2.69 -0.66
CA ILE A 510 2.60 2.68 0.49
C ILE A 510 3.01 4.13 0.74
N ASP A 511 2.75 4.63 1.94
CA ASP A 511 3.05 6.00 2.33
C ASP A 511 4.12 5.98 3.42
N ALA A 512 5.28 6.58 3.14
CA ALA A 512 6.45 6.47 4.00
C ALA A 512 6.20 7.08 5.40
N GLY A 513 6.60 6.37 6.45
CA GLY A 513 6.58 6.89 7.81
C GLY A 513 7.63 7.98 8.06
N THR A 514 7.50 8.65 9.21
CA THR A 514 8.39 9.75 9.61
C THR A 514 9.83 9.31 9.92
N VAL A 515 10.02 8.02 10.24
CA VAL A 515 11.33 7.41 10.49
C VAL A 515 11.80 6.73 9.20
N ASN A 516 13.03 7.02 8.79
CA ASN A 516 13.60 6.50 7.55
C ASN A 516 13.57 4.97 7.49
N SER A 517 12.85 4.43 6.52
CA SER A 517 12.91 2.99 6.18
C SER A 517 14.07 2.73 5.21
N ASP A 518 14.72 1.57 5.28
CA ASP A 518 15.74 1.21 4.28
C ASP A 518 15.08 0.96 2.93
N THR A 519 13.99 0.18 2.93
CA THR A 519 13.13 -0.03 1.77
C THR A 519 11.65 0.12 2.12
N LEU A 520 10.74 0.43 1.18
CA LEU A 520 9.28 0.33 1.45
C LEU A 520 8.71 -1.00 0.93
N LEU A 521 9.04 -1.37 -0.31
CA LEU A 521 8.66 -2.65 -0.91
C LEU A 521 9.89 -3.39 -1.43
N ARG A 522 10.08 -4.64 -1.01
CA ARG A 522 11.12 -5.53 -1.52
C ARG A 522 10.50 -6.77 -2.16
N VAL A 523 10.84 -7.05 -3.42
CA VAL A 523 10.41 -8.26 -4.15
C VAL A 523 11.61 -9.17 -4.41
N GLY A 524 11.67 -10.29 -3.68
CA GLY A 524 12.83 -11.16 -3.60
C GLY A 524 13.89 -10.63 -2.63
N GLN A 525 14.58 -11.53 -1.94
CA GLN A 525 15.74 -11.19 -1.11
C GLN A 525 16.98 -10.85 -1.98
N PRO A 526 17.96 -10.09 -1.46
CA PRO A 526 19.23 -9.87 -2.17
C PRO A 526 19.87 -11.20 -2.58
N GLY A 527 20.33 -11.29 -3.84
CA GLY A 527 20.88 -12.52 -4.40
C GLY A 527 19.84 -13.52 -4.95
N SER A 528 18.55 -13.13 -5.01
CA SER A 528 17.53 -13.84 -5.80
C SER A 528 18.04 -14.19 -7.19
N SER A 529 17.76 -15.42 -7.62
CA SER A 529 18.24 -15.96 -8.90
C SER A 529 17.29 -16.98 -9.54
N ALA A 530 16.17 -17.31 -8.89
CA ALA A 530 15.18 -18.20 -9.47
C ALA A 530 14.55 -17.60 -10.74
N ASP A 531 14.25 -18.44 -11.73
CA ASP A 531 13.46 -18.03 -12.90
C ASP A 531 11.97 -18.20 -12.59
N HIS A 532 11.22 -17.13 -12.81
CA HIS A 532 9.78 -17.06 -12.61
C HIS A 532 9.04 -16.79 -13.92
N SER A 533 9.67 -17.02 -15.08
CA SER A 533 9.14 -16.65 -16.40
C SER A 533 7.76 -17.26 -16.69
N ALA A 534 7.50 -18.48 -16.21
CA ALA A 534 6.22 -19.16 -16.35
C ALA A 534 5.10 -18.48 -15.56
N ASN A 535 5.38 -18.08 -14.33
CA ASN A 535 4.42 -17.50 -13.40
C ASN A 535 5.06 -16.37 -12.58
N PRO A 536 5.28 -15.20 -13.18
CA PRO A 536 6.05 -14.14 -12.53
C PRO A 536 5.28 -13.55 -11.35
N THR A 537 5.98 -12.87 -10.45
CA THR A 537 5.34 -11.93 -9.52
C THR A 537 4.95 -10.65 -10.29
N THR A 538 3.79 -10.05 -9.98
CA THR A 538 3.35 -8.78 -10.58
C THR A 538 3.08 -7.71 -9.54
N VAL A 539 3.43 -6.47 -9.89
CA VAL A 539 3.17 -5.24 -9.12
C VAL A 539 2.30 -4.33 -9.97
N GLN A 540 1.04 -4.11 -9.59
CA GLN A 540 0.04 -3.43 -10.43
C GLN A 540 -0.75 -2.39 -9.66
N ASP A 541 -0.76 -1.13 -10.09
CA ASP A 541 -1.39 -0.04 -9.34
C ASP A 541 -0.91 0.01 -7.88
N VAL A 542 0.38 -0.31 -7.68
CA VAL A 542 1.05 -0.14 -6.40
C VAL A 542 1.78 1.19 -6.47
N PHE A 543 1.41 2.09 -5.58
CA PHE A 543 1.92 3.45 -5.55
C PHE A 543 2.78 3.66 -4.31
N VAL A 544 3.73 4.57 -4.39
CA VAL A 544 4.53 4.99 -3.24
C VAL A 544 4.50 6.51 -3.11
N ARG A 545 4.30 6.98 -1.88
CA ARG A 545 4.41 8.39 -1.51
C ARG A 545 5.45 8.59 -0.42
N ILE A 546 6.26 9.63 -0.55
CA ILE A 546 7.24 10.04 0.46
C ILE A 546 7.06 11.53 0.77
N GLY A 547 6.34 11.83 1.83
CA GLY A 547 6.00 13.20 2.23
C GLY A 547 4.64 13.68 1.70
N GLY A 548 4.34 14.97 1.86
CA GLY A 548 3.11 15.61 1.38
C GLY A 548 1.96 15.59 2.40
N ALA A 549 1.81 14.50 3.15
CA ALA A 549 0.87 14.36 4.29
C ALA A 549 1.56 14.46 5.67
N GLY A 550 2.74 15.09 5.72
CA GLY A 550 3.69 15.04 6.82
C GLY A 550 5.08 14.65 6.29
N PRO A 551 6.14 14.66 7.10
CA PRO A 551 7.44 14.17 6.65
C PRO A 551 7.39 12.65 6.47
N GLY A 552 7.98 12.16 5.38
CA GLY A 552 8.17 10.73 5.12
C GLY A 552 9.60 10.50 4.63
N LEU A 553 10.27 9.43 5.06
CA LEU A 553 11.67 9.20 4.73
C LEU A 553 11.90 7.76 4.29
N VAL A 554 12.72 7.58 3.25
CA VAL A 554 13.14 6.25 2.79
C VAL A 554 14.50 6.35 2.10
N THR A 555 15.30 5.29 2.15
CA THR A 555 16.49 5.19 1.30
C THR A 555 16.15 4.68 -0.11
N ASN A 556 15.47 3.53 -0.21
CA ASN A 556 14.99 2.95 -1.48
C ASN A 556 13.46 2.75 -1.46
N SER A 557 12.68 3.35 -2.35
CA SER A 557 11.24 3.11 -2.32
C SER A 557 10.88 1.67 -2.67
N VAL A 558 11.38 1.16 -3.79
CA VAL A 558 11.10 -0.20 -4.25
C VAL A 558 12.38 -0.89 -4.72
N VAL A 559 12.62 -2.11 -4.24
CA VAL A 559 13.72 -2.97 -4.67
C VAL A 559 13.18 -4.26 -5.25
N VAL A 560 13.55 -4.57 -6.50
CA VAL A 560 13.14 -5.79 -7.21
C VAL A 560 14.36 -6.66 -7.47
N ASN A 561 14.50 -7.72 -6.68
CA ASN A 561 15.57 -8.71 -6.79
C ASN A 561 15.14 -9.95 -7.58
N SER A 562 13.88 -10.37 -7.49
CA SER A 562 13.38 -11.53 -8.24
C SER A 562 13.44 -11.31 -9.75
N ASN A 563 13.81 -12.36 -10.50
CA ASN A 563 13.77 -12.31 -11.95
C ASN A 563 12.32 -12.29 -12.46
N ASN A 564 12.15 -11.85 -13.71
CA ASN A 564 10.89 -11.89 -14.48
C ASN A 564 9.70 -11.11 -13.88
N VAL A 565 9.90 -10.33 -12.81
CA VAL A 565 8.84 -9.51 -12.22
C VAL A 565 8.25 -8.58 -13.27
N VAL A 566 6.93 -8.48 -13.29
CA VAL A 566 6.20 -7.56 -14.17
C VAL A 566 5.64 -6.42 -13.33
N ILE A 567 6.20 -5.22 -13.51
CA ILE A 567 5.73 -3.97 -12.93
C ILE A 567 4.79 -3.33 -13.95
N ASP A 568 3.50 -3.27 -13.67
CA ASP A 568 2.49 -2.81 -14.62
C ASP A 568 1.62 -1.72 -14.00
N HIS A 569 1.97 -0.48 -14.29
CA HIS A 569 1.54 0.75 -13.62
C HIS A 569 2.03 0.86 -12.18
N THR A 570 3.03 1.70 -11.97
CA THR A 570 3.43 2.16 -10.64
C THR A 570 3.76 3.64 -10.72
N TRP A 571 3.51 4.34 -9.61
CA TRP A 571 3.95 5.70 -9.40
C TRP A 571 4.71 5.77 -8.09
N LEU A 572 6.00 6.07 -8.17
CA LEU A 572 6.85 6.23 -7.01
C LEU A 572 7.20 7.71 -6.88
N TRP A 573 6.61 8.39 -5.90
CA TRP A 573 6.61 9.84 -5.84
C TRP A 573 7.19 10.34 -4.52
N ARG A 574 8.40 10.92 -4.59
CA ARG A 574 8.87 11.80 -3.52
C ARG A 574 8.11 13.11 -3.63
N ALA A 575 7.39 13.50 -2.58
CA ALA A 575 6.49 14.63 -2.66
C ALA A 575 7.20 15.93 -3.01
N ASP A 576 6.70 16.66 -4.02
CA ASP A 576 7.14 18.01 -4.40
C ASP A 576 6.29 19.11 -3.75
N HIS A 577 5.11 18.77 -3.21
CA HIS A 577 4.20 19.69 -2.53
C HIS A 577 3.43 19.01 -1.38
N GLY A 578 2.73 19.82 -0.59
CA GLY A 578 2.07 19.40 0.65
C GLY A 578 2.92 19.69 1.89
N SER A 579 2.56 19.12 3.03
CA SER A 579 3.30 19.28 4.28
C SER A 579 4.47 18.31 4.37
N GLY A 580 5.54 18.69 5.09
CA GLY A 580 6.71 17.83 5.29
C GLY A 580 7.60 17.63 4.06
N VAL A 581 7.55 18.56 3.09
CA VAL A 581 8.37 18.50 1.87
C VAL A 581 9.61 19.39 1.96
N GLY A 582 10.73 18.90 1.43
CA GLY A 582 11.98 19.63 1.26
C GLY A 582 13.18 18.70 1.17
N TRP A 583 14.32 19.23 0.73
CA TRP A 583 15.48 18.43 0.30
C TRP A 583 15.91 17.35 1.31
N ASN A 584 15.86 17.70 2.61
CA ASN A 584 16.14 16.78 3.71
C ASN A 584 14.88 16.34 4.48
N THR A 585 13.76 17.05 4.34
CA THR A 585 12.54 16.84 5.16
C THR A 585 11.81 15.56 4.76
N ASN A 586 11.70 15.31 3.45
CA ASN A 586 11.19 14.06 2.88
C ASN A 586 12.23 13.41 1.96
N ARG A 587 13.48 13.38 2.42
CA ARG A 587 14.57 12.80 1.65
C ARG A 587 14.25 11.35 1.26
N ALA A 588 14.36 11.09 -0.04
CA ALA A 588 14.27 9.78 -0.66
C ALA A 588 15.38 9.68 -1.71
N ASP A 589 16.40 8.87 -1.44
CA ASP A 589 17.57 8.83 -2.32
C ASP A 589 17.25 8.09 -3.63
N TYR A 590 16.60 6.93 -3.58
CA TYR A 590 16.36 6.08 -4.76
C TYR A 590 14.89 5.64 -4.88
N GLY A 591 14.34 5.70 -6.10
CA GLY A 591 12.97 5.30 -6.37
C GLY A 591 12.83 3.80 -6.60
N LEU A 592 13.17 3.35 -7.81
CA LEU A 592 13.12 1.94 -8.19
C LEU A 592 14.54 1.40 -8.40
N TRP A 593 14.88 0.36 -7.66
CA TRP A 593 16.12 -0.40 -7.83
C TRP A 593 15.84 -1.80 -8.36
N VAL A 594 16.32 -2.14 -9.56
CA VAL A 594 16.06 -3.43 -10.21
C VAL A 594 17.34 -4.26 -10.31
N ASN A 595 17.46 -5.30 -9.49
CA ASN A 595 18.54 -6.29 -9.56
C ASN A 595 18.14 -7.54 -10.35
N GLY A 596 16.86 -7.89 -10.37
CA GLY A 596 16.36 -9.07 -11.08
C GLY A 596 16.55 -8.98 -12.60
N ASN A 597 16.86 -10.11 -13.22
CA ASN A 597 16.93 -10.24 -14.68
C ASN A 597 15.54 -10.38 -15.29
N ASP A 598 15.41 -10.05 -16.57
CA ASP A 598 14.18 -10.21 -17.36
C ASP A 598 12.93 -9.51 -16.77
N VAL A 599 13.15 -8.54 -15.89
CA VAL A 599 12.09 -7.69 -15.32
C VAL A 599 11.50 -6.81 -16.44
N LEU A 600 10.18 -6.68 -16.45
CA LEU A 600 9.44 -5.84 -17.40
C LEU A 600 8.66 -4.76 -16.63
N ALA A 601 8.90 -3.50 -16.97
CA ALA A 601 8.09 -2.38 -16.51
C ALA A 601 7.22 -1.84 -17.66
N THR A 602 5.91 -1.71 -17.44
CA THR A 602 4.94 -1.14 -18.38
C THR A 602 4.15 -0.02 -17.71
N GLY A 603 4.29 1.22 -18.19
CA GLY A 603 3.67 2.38 -17.56
C GLY A 603 4.38 2.77 -16.25
N LEU A 604 5.67 3.08 -16.32
CA LEU A 604 6.50 3.42 -15.16
C LEU A 604 6.53 4.94 -14.92
N PHE A 605 6.13 5.38 -13.72
CA PHE A 605 6.18 6.78 -13.30
C PHE A 605 7.03 6.88 -12.03
N VAL A 606 8.11 7.65 -12.02
CA VAL A 606 9.00 7.78 -10.85
C VAL A 606 9.55 9.20 -10.79
N GLU A 607 9.36 9.90 -9.67
CA GLU A 607 9.59 11.34 -9.62
C GLU A 607 10.25 11.84 -8.32
N HIS A 608 11.05 12.89 -8.52
CA HIS A 608 11.61 13.82 -7.54
C HIS A 608 12.61 13.26 -6.52
N TYR A 609 13.19 12.09 -6.78
CA TYR A 609 14.18 11.51 -5.86
C TYR A 609 15.46 12.36 -5.80
N ASN A 610 16.12 12.33 -4.64
CA ASN A 610 17.35 13.09 -4.43
C ASN A 610 18.50 12.59 -5.32
N LYS A 611 18.49 11.30 -5.70
CA LYS A 611 19.49 10.69 -6.58
C LYS A 611 18.85 10.05 -7.82
N TYR A 612 19.12 8.77 -8.07
CA TYR A 612 18.58 8.04 -9.22
C TYR A 612 17.13 7.69 -8.94
N ASP A 613 16.22 8.20 -9.77
CA ASP A 613 14.81 7.81 -9.71
C ASP A 613 14.69 6.32 -10.04
N VAL A 614 15.33 5.87 -11.12
CA VAL A 614 15.44 4.45 -11.50
C VAL A 614 16.89 4.03 -11.64
N TYR A 615 17.27 2.94 -10.98
CA TYR A 615 18.55 2.25 -11.17
C TYR A 615 18.33 0.80 -11.57
N TRP A 616 18.80 0.43 -12.77
CA TRP A 616 18.65 -0.89 -13.35
C TRP A 616 19.98 -1.64 -13.42
N ASN A 617 20.09 -2.69 -12.62
CA ASN A 617 21.29 -3.51 -12.47
C ASN A 617 21.14 -4.91 -13.08
N GLY A 618 19.90 -5.41 -13.24
CA GLY A 618 19.62 -6.73 -13.83
C GLY A 618 19.72 -6.77 -15.35
N GLU A 619 20.07 -7.94 -15.90
CA GLU A 619 20.17 -8.19 -17.34
C GLU A 619 18.81 -8.37 -18.01
N ARG A 620 18.74 -8.06 -19.31
CA ARG A 620 17.55 -8.24 -20.18
C ARG A 620 16.30 -7.52 -19.66
N GLY A 621 16.51 -6.45 -18.89
CA GLY A 621 15.45 -5.58 -18.42
C GLY A 621 14.75 -4.88 -19.56
N ARG A 622 13.44 -4.68 -19.42
CA ARG A 622 12.63 -3.93 -20.39
C ARG A 622 11.75 -2.89 -19.73
N THR A 623 11.68 -1.69 -20.30
CA THR A 623 10.73 -0.65 -19.89
C THR A 623 9.95 -0.14 -21.09
N ILE A 624 8.63 -0.13 -21.00
CA ILE A 624 7.75 0.41 -22.02
C ILE A 624 6.94 1.53 -21.36
N PHE A 625 7.15 2.74 -21.84
CA PHE A 625 6.74 3.99 -21.22
C PHE A 625 7.46 4.28 -19.90
N PHE A 626 8.13 5.43 -19.84
CA PHE A 626 8.66 6.01 -18.62
C PHE A 626 8.36 7.50 -18.57
N GLN A 627 7.90 7.97 -17.41
CA GLN A 627 7.77 9.37 -17.10
C GLN A 627 8.50 9.68 -15.79
N ASN A 628 9.22 10.79 -15.79
CA ASN A 628 9.95 11.31 -14.65
C ASN A 628 9.93 12.83 -14.62
N GLU A 629 9.92 13.36 -13.41
CA GLU A 629 10.32 14.71 -13.08
C GLU A 629 11.44 14.68 -12.03
N LYS A 630 12.45 15.53 -12.19
CA LYS A 630 13.55 15.64 -11.22
C LYS A 630 13.13 16.40 -9.96
N ALA A 631 13.91 16.28 -8.89
CA ALA A 631 13.66 17.02 -7.65
C ALA A 631 13.74 18.53 -7.89
N TYR A 632 12.67 19.26 -7.58
CA TYR A 632 12.61 20.70 -7.82
C TYR A 632 13.43 21.50 -6.80
N ASP A 633 13.61 20.92 -5.63
CA ASP A 633 14.10 21.52 -4.41
C ASP A 633 15.61 21.26 -4.17
N VAL A 634 16.34 20.91 -5.24
CA VAL A 634 17.79 20.81 -5.20
C VAL A 634 18.38 22.18 -4.82
N PRO A 635 19.16 22.28 -3.73
CA PRO A 635 19.59 23.58 -3.23
C PRO A 635 20.70 24.24 -4.07
N ASN A 636 21.45 23.44 -4.83
CA ASN A 636 22.47 23.87 -5.78
C ASN A 636 23.04 22.66 -6.53
N ALA A 637 23.76 22.90 -7.63
CA ALA A 637 24.41 21.84 -8.42
C ALA A 637 25.31 20.91 -7.58
N ALA A 638 26.07 21.44 -6.61
CA ALA A 638 27.00 20.64 -5.80
C ALA A 638 26.29 19.56 -4.95
N ALA A 639 25.02 19.78 -4.56
CA ALA A 639 24.24 18.80 -3.81
C ALA A 639 23.89 17.54 -4.61
N ILE A 640 23.96 17.60 -5.94
CA ILE A 640 23.65 16.51 -6.86
C ILE A 640 24.83 16.13 -7.77
N THR A 641 26.00 16.72 -7.57
CA THR A 641 27.21 16.35 -8.29
C THR A 641 27.81 15.08 -7.69
N HIS A 642 28.10 14.10 -8.55
CA HIS A 642 28.76 12.85 -8.19
C HIS A 642 29.61 12.37 -9.37
N ASP A 643 30.77 11.76 -9.12
CA ASP A 643 31.64 11.19 -10.17
C ASP A 643 31.96 12.15 -11.34
N GLY A 644 31.99 13.46 -11.08
CA GLY A 644 32.20 14.50 -12.09
C GLY A 644 30.96 14.83 -12.95
N ILE A 645 29.81 14.24 -12.66
CA ILE A 645 28.52 14.44 -13.34
C ILE A 645 27.63 15.33 -12.46
N VAL A 646 27.05 16.38 -13.05
CA VAL A 646 26.05 17.23 -12.36
C VAL A 646 24.67 16.61 -12.52
N GLY A 647 24.08 16.17 -11.42
CA GLY A 647 22.76 15.55 -11.39
C GLY A 647 22.80 14.04 -11.61
N TYR A 648 21.99 13.33 -10.83
CA TYR A 648 21.73 11.91 -11.02
C TYR A 648 20.71 11.72 -12.15
N ALA A 649 20.98 10.79 -13.06
CA ALA A 649 20.05 10.44 -14.13
C ALA A 649 18.67 10.05 -13.55
N ALA A 650 17.61 10.35 -14.28
CA ALA A 650 16.28 9.81 -13.98
C ALA A 650 16.26 8.29 -14.15
N TYR A 651 17.02 7.78 -15.12
CA TYR A 651 17.09 6.35 -15.42
C TYR A 651 18.53 5.95 -15.70
N LYS A 652 19.12 5.19 -14.78
CA LYS A 652 20.47 4.63 -14.87
C LYS A 652 20.39 3.15 -15.18
N VAL A 653 21.05 2.68 -16.24
CA VAL A 653 21.39 1.26 -16.44
C VAL A 653 22.84 1.08 -16.01
N ALA A 654 23.12 0.13 -15.11
CA ALA A 654 24.45 -0.15 -14.61
C ALA A 654 25.42 -0.52 -15.75
N ASP A 655 26.68 -0.08 -15.64
CA ASP A 655 27.65 -0.21 -16.75
C ASP A 655 28.04 -1.68 -17.01
N THR A 656 27.81 -2.54 -16.02
CA THR A 656 27.97 -4.00 -16.08
C THR A 656 26.92 -4.68 -16.96
N VAL A 657 25.72 -4.10 -17.12
CA VAL A 657 24.62 -4.68 -17.90
C VAL A 657 24.98 -4.75 -19.38
N ASN A 658 24.65 -5.87 -20.03
CA ASN A 658 24.95 -6.11 -21.44
C ASN A 658 23.72 -6.10 -22.32
N THR A 659 22.55 -6.43 -21.76
CA THR A 659 21.27 -6.40 -22.46
C THR A 659 20.23 -5.61 -21.68
N HIS A 660 19.64 -4.61 -22.32
CA HIS A 660 18.54 -3.82 -21.76
C HIS A 660 17.80 -3.14 -22.91
N GLU A 661 16.48 -2.97 -22.81
CA GLU A 661 15.74 -2.28 -23.88
C GLU A 661 14.56 -1.46 -23.36
N ALA A 662 14.44 -0.20 -23.79
CA ALA A 662 13.34 0.65 -23.32
C ALA A 662 12.77 1.58 -24.39
N TRP A 663 11.47 1.89 -24.30
CA TRP A 663 10.70 2.63 -25.30
C TRP A 663 9.85 3.74 -24.68
N GLY A 664 9.83 4.92 -25.31
CA GLY A 664 8.94 6.02 -24.94
C GLY A 664 9.27 6.59 -23.57
N LEU A 665 10.42 7.26 -23.44
CA LEU A 665 10.99 7.67 -22.15
C LEU A 665 11.08 9.19 -22.03
N GLY A 666 10.53 9.76 -20.96
CA GLY A 666 10.58 11.20 -20.69
C GLY A 666 11.15 11.53 -19.31
N SER A 667 12.01 12.54 -19.23
CA SER A 667 12.48 13.12 -17.96
C SER A 667 12.43 14.66 -18.00
N TYR A 668 11.76 15.27 -17.03
CA TYR A 668 11.48 16.70 -16.99
C TYR A 668 12.24 17.35 -15.82
N CYS A 669 12.65 18.61 -15.96
CA CYS A 669 13.22 19.38 -14.85
C CYS A 669 12.45 20.68 -14.60
N ASN A 670 12.32 21.01 -13.33
CA ASN A 670 11.71 22.25 -12.85
C ASN A 670 12.40 22.69 -11.55
N PHE A 671 13.71 22.99 -11.62
CA PHE A 671 14.57 23.32 -10.48
C PHE A 671 14.22 24.69 -9.88
N THR A 672 13.06 24.79 -9.25
CA THR A 672 12.54 26.05 -8.70
C THR A 672 13.39 26.58 -7.54
N ALA A 673 14.12 25.72 -6.83
CA ALA A 673 15.04 26.14 -5.77
C ALA A 673 16.36 26.74 -6.31
N ASP A 674 16.89 26.21 -7.41
CA ASP A 674 18.04 26.78 -8.13
C ASP A 674 17.88 26.60 -9.65
N PRO A 675 17.29 27.60 -10.33
CA PRO A 675 17.04 27.53 -11.77
C PRO A 675 18.32 27.56 -12.63
N THR A 676 19.50 27.74 -12.02
CA THR A 676 20.78 27.77 -12.75
C THR A 676 21.36 26.37 -12.98
N ILE A 677 20.78 25.35 -12.36
CA ILE A 677 21.23 23.96 -12.51
C ILE A 677 21.11 23.51 -13.97
N VAL A 678 22.21 22.97 -14.48
CA VAL A 678 22.25 22.23 -15.74
C VAL A 678 22.52 20.77 -15.41
N GLN A 679 21.47 19.94 -15.47
CA GLN A 679 21.59 18.49 -15.30
C GLN A 679 22.28 17.88 -16.52
N ALA A 680 23.25 17.00 -16.30
CA ALA A 680 24.05 16.42 -17.38
C ALA A 680 23.20 15.66 -18.41
N HIS A 681 22.28 14.82 -17.94
CA HIS A 681 21.39 14.03 -18.79
C HIS A 681 20.17 13.52 -18.02
N GLY A 682 19.11 13.17 -18.75
CA GLY A 682 17.97 12.43 -18.19
C GLY A 682 18.30 10.95 -18.04
N PHE A 683 19.07 10.38 -18.97
CA PHE A 683 19.31 8.94 -19.07
C PHE A 683 20.81 8.63 -19.07
N GLN A 684 21.21 7.57 -18.35
CA GLN A 684 22.60 7.13 -18.32
C GLN A 684 22.68 5.61 -18.50
N VAL A 685 23.26 5.14 -19.60
CA VAL A 685 23.32 3.71 -19.93
C VAL A 685 24.66 3.32 -20.60
N PRO A 686 25.13 2.08 -20.48
CA PRO A 686 26.34 1.66 -21.19
C PRO A 686 26.13 1.67 -22.72
N VAL A 687 27.16 2.09 -23.45
CA VAL A 687 27.16 2.06 -24.93
C VAL A 687 27.56 0.66 -25.40
N LYS A 688 26.57 -0.24 -25.48
CA LYS A 688 26.72 -1.63 -25.91
C LYS A 688 25.61 -2.00 -26.89
N SER A 689 25.89 -2.89 -27.84
CA SER A 689 24.91 -3.29 -28.87
C SER A 689 23.63 -3.93 -28.33
N GLY A 690 23.67 -4.50 -27.12
CA GLY A 690 22.52 -5.10 -26.43
C GLY A 690 21.74 -4.14 -25.53
N VAL A 691 22.23 -2.92 -25.29
CA VAL A 691 21.57 -1.92 -24.46
C VAL A 691 21.00 -0.84 -25.36
N LYS A 692 19.68 -0.82 -25.55
CA LYS A 692 19.01 0.04 -26.52
C LYS A 692 17.91 0.87 -25.87
N LEU A 693 17.78 2.11 -26.31
CA LEU A 693 16.68 2.98 -25.92
C LEU A 693 16.04 3.55 -27.20
N HIS A 694 14.72 3.68 -27.18
CA HIS A 694 13.92 4.17 -28.29
C HIS A 694 13.01 5.28 -27.79
N ASP A 695 12.88 6.33 -28.60
CA ASP A 695 11.95 7.44 -28.36
C ASP A 695 12.14 8.12 -27.00
N ILE A 696 13.30 8.74 -26.83
CA ILE A 696 13.76 9.34 -25.58
C ILE A 696 13.63 10.85 -25.68
N LEU A 697 13.18 11.50 -24.61
CA LEU A 697 13.14 12.95 -24.52
C LEU A 697 13.49 13.48 -23.13
N VAL A 698 14.02 14.71 -23.10
CA VAL A 698 14.14 15.52 -21.88
C VAL A 698 13.51 16.90 -22.09
N ILE A 699 12.98 17.49 -21.01
CA ILE A 699 12.25 18.76 -21.07
C ILE A 699 12.63 19.64 -19.88
N SER A 700 12.90 20.92 -20.13
CA SER A 700 12.91 21.94 -19.07
C SER A 700 11.56 22.64 -19.02
N LEU A 701 10.90 22.62 -17.86
CA LEU A 701 9.62 23.27 -17.65
C LEU A 701 9.84 24.76 -17.38
N GLY A 702 9.46 25.62 -18.31
CA GLY A 702 9.55 27.08 -18.14
C GLY A 702 10.97 27.63 -17.99
N GLY A 703 12.00 26.85 -18.33
CA GLY A 703 13.40 27.24 -18.18
C GLY A 703 13.94 27.17 -16.75
N GLN A 704 13.26 26.46 -15.85
CA GLN A 704 13.70 26.26 -14.46
C GLN A 704 14.77 25.16 -14.40
N GLY A 705 16.01 25.58 -14.67
CA GLY A 705 17.15 24.70 -14.99
C GLY A 705 17.06 24.08 -16.38
N GLN A 706 18.09 23.34 -16.78
CA GLN A 706 18.22 22.79 -18.13
C GLN A 706 18.87 21.39 -18.11
N TYR A 707 18.73 20.66 -19.20
CA TYR A 707 19.53 19.46 -19.50
C TYR A 707 20.65 19.80 -20.49
N ALA A 708 21.86 19.28 -20.24
CA ALA A 708 22.96 19.35 -21.21
C ALA A 708 22.79 18.34 -22.37
N HIS A 709 22.29 17.15 -22.06
CA HIS A 709 22.05 16.07 -23.02
C HIS A 709 20.78 15.29 -22.70
N VAL A 710 20.30 14.48 -23.65
CA VAL A 710 19.17 13.57 -23.44
C VAL A 710 19.67 12.33 -22.71
N VAL A 711 20.64 11.62 -23.30
CA VAL A 711 21.21 10.37 -22.79
C VAL A 711 22.74 10.41 -22.85
N ASN A 712 23.43 10.08 -21.77
CA ASN A 712 24.88 10.19 -21.63
C ASN A 712 25.38 11.59 -22.09
N ASN A 713 26.03 11.63 -23.26
CA ASN A 713 26.55 12.84 -23.92
C ASN A 713 25.89 13.07 -25.30
N THR A 714 24.71 12.49 -25.53
CA THR A 714 23.99 12.47 -26.81
C THR A 714 22.63 13.15 -26.69
N GLY A 715 22.21 13.82 -27.76
CA GLY A 715 21.02 14.68 -27.78
C GLY A 715 21.38 16.13 -27.48
N ALA A 716 20.61 17.05 -28.07
CA ALA A 716 20.80 18.48 -27.87
C ALA A 716 20.44 18.88 -26.43
N PRO A 717 21.04 19.96 -25.89
CA PRO A 717 20.59 20.53 -24.62
C PRO A 717 19.17 21.08 -24.75
N THR A 718 18.46 21.15 -23.64
CA THR A 718 17.28 22.02 -23.55
C THR A 718 17.74 23.47 -23.44
N SER A 719 16.91 24.42 -23.88
CA SER A 719 17.24 25.85 -23.77
C SER A 719 15.99 26.72 -23.76
N GLY A 720 16.15 27.96 -23.30
CA GLY A 720 15.06 28.94 -23.23
C GLY A 720 13.98 28.56 -22.21
N THR A 721 12.80 29.17 -22.35
CA THR A 721 11.67 29.05 -21.42
C THR A 721 10.41 28.47 -22.06
N SER A 722 10.46 28.08 -23.34
CA SER A 722 9.29 27.66 -24.13
C SER A 722 8.89 26.19 -23.93
N THR A 723 9.51 25.46 -23.01
CA THR A 723 9.22 24.05 -22.71
C THR A 723 9.21 23.16 -23.95
N VAL A 724 10.32 23.20 -24.71
CA VAL A 724 10.48 22.40 -25.95
C VAL A 724 11.26 21.12 -25.63
N PRO A 725 10.73 19.93 -25.98
CA PRO A 725 11.46 18.69 -25.78
C PRO A 725 12.74 18.60 -26.62
N SER A 726 13.84 18.16 -26.00
CA SER A 726 15.00 17.64 -26.72
C SER A 726 14.85 16.13 -26.86
N LYS A 727 15.10 15.58 -28.06
CA LYS A 727 14.80 14.19 -28.41
C LYS A 727 16.01 13.41 -28.91
N VAL A 728 16.01 12.11 -28.64
CA VAL A 728 16.83 11.08 -29.29
C VAL A 728 15.91 9.93 -29.65
N VAL A 729 15.79 9.63 -30.96
CA VAL A 729 14.87 8.59 -31.45
C VAL A 729 15.39 7.19 -31.13
N GLN A 730 16.72 6.98 -31.18
CA GLN A 730 17.34 5.69 -30.92
C GLN A 730 18.73 5.89 -30.28
N PHE A 731 19.11 4.99 -29.37
CA PHE A 731 20.42 4.97 -28.72
C PHE A 731 20.83 3.54 -28.33
N PRO A 732 22.13 3.18 -28.34
CA PRO A 732 23.19 3.89 -29.04
C PRO A 732 23.02 3.83 -30.56
#